data_AF-A0A945TNL5-F1
#
_entry.id   AF-A0A945TNL5-F1
#
_cell.length_a   1.000
_cell.length_b   1.000
_cell.length_c   1.000
_cell.angle_alpha   90.00
_cell.angle_beta   90.00
_cell.angle_gamma   90.00
#
_symmetry.space_group_name_H-M   'P 1'
#
loop_
_entity.id
_entity.type
_entity.pdbx_description
1 polymer ?
#
loop_
_entity_poly.entity_id
_entity_poly.type
_entity_poly.pdbx_seq_one_letter_code
_entity_poly.pdbx_strand_id
1 'polypeptide(L)'
;MSNRDLGMHRPIARRDFLNGVGVSVTGSLLSSPWLEAFGTPHPQFAPEKEPGYYPPARTGFRGSHNGSWEVAHELVSGKTWDDMSPQADTDEVYDLIVVGGGISGLAAAYFYRQTAGPRARILVLENHDDFGGHARRNELSYKERSLISAGGTVGVSTPSPYSSVARNLIRDIGIQVERETEFQNPELYPSLNLGSGVFFDKETFGVDRLVARGERSWKEFAALTPLSEVAQKDLVRLYEETKDYLPGLSSDEKKALLSKTSYQDFLKDLVKVDPQVITYHQKSTHPLFALGIDGVPALDCWGLGYPGFQGMGLDNSGYPGMSLTAKPYENAEQYDYHPPDGGGSVARLLVRALIPAVAPGTTMEDIVTARLDYGRLDEENSPVRIRLNSTVVRARHSGDPKRAKEVEVTYVRGGKVHRARGRSSVLACWNGVIPHLCPEMPAKQKKALAYGVKVPLVATKVLVRDWKSFYKLGVSGVSCPGSYHTNINLAAPYDIGDYRSPRKPEEPMILSMWRTPCSPGLSSREQHRAGRHDLFSTTFETFEREIRDQLGRVLSDGGFDPARDIEAITVNRWPHGYAYEYNSLWDPLLPEEEQPCVIGRQPFGRFSIANSDAGAYAYIDSAIDMAHRAVNEVLKKT
;
A
#
# COMPACT_ATOMS: atom_id res chain seq x y z
N MET A 1 18.39 16.83 -17.51
CA MET A 1 18.14 18.28 -17.71
C MET A 1 18.70 19.10 -16.54
N SER A 2 18.86 20.44 -16.64
CA SER A 2 19.27 21.25 -15.47
C SER A 2 18.09 21.45 -14.49
N ASN A 3 18.37 21.78 -13.22
CA ASN A 3 17.31 22.08 -12.24
C ASN A 3 16.40 23.24 -12.67
N ARG A 4 16.93 24.18 -13.47
CA ARG A 4 16.15 25.29 -14.02
C ARG A 4 15.17 24.77 -15.08
N ASP A 5 15.62 23.92 -15.99
CA ASP A 5 14.80 23.34 -17.06
C ASP A 5 13.70 22.44 -16.49
N LEU A 6 14.01 21.68 -15.43
CA LEU A 6 13.04 20.83 -14.74
C LEU A 6 11.99 21.64 -13.96
N GLY A 7 12.23 22.94 -13.73
CA GLY A 7 11.34 23.77 -12.93
C GLY A 7 11.41 23.51 -11.44
N MET A 8 12.54 23.02 -10.91
CA MET A 8 12.73 22.77 -9.46
C MET A 8 12.57 24.04 -8.61
N HIS A 9 12.70 25.22 -9.23
CA HIS A 9 12.51 26.54 -8.60
C HIS A 9 11.04 26.98 -8.59
N ARG A 10 10.16 26.29 -9.31
CA ARG A 10 8.74 26.65 -9.36
C ARG A 10 8.01 26.06 -8.16
N PRO A 11 7.17 26.85 -7.48
CA PRO A 11 6.33 26.30 -6.43
C PRO A 11 5.34 25.32 -7.07
N ILE A 12 5.32 24.10 -6.56
CA ILE A 12 4.18 23.19 -6.70
C ILE A 12 3.45 23.18 -5.37
N ALA A 13 2.16 22.80 -5.37
CA ALA A 13 1.44 22.65 -4.12
C ALA A 13 2.16 21.60 -3.24
N ARG A 14 2.88 22.05 -2.20
CA ARG A 14 3.48 21.22 -1.14
C ARG A 14 2.87 21.66 0.18
N ARG A 15 1.88 20.91 0.64
CA ARG A 15 1.33 21.07 1.98
C ARG A 15 1.86 19.94 2.86
N ASP A 16 3.14 20.03 3.19
CA ASP A 16 3.72 19.18 4.22
C ASP A 16 3.39 19.78 5.60
N PHE A 17 2.79 18.96 6.46
CA PHE A 17 2.59 19.31 7.87
C PHE A 17 3.80 18.76 8.64
N LEU A 18 4.79 19.61 8.90
CA LEU A 18 5.89 19.23 9.80
C LEU A 18 5.33 19.15 11.23
N ASN A 19 5.40 17.96 11.83
CA ASN A 19 5.08 17.71 13.25
C ASN A 19 3.63 17.96 13.69
N GLY A 20 2.64 17.90 12.78
CA GLY A 20 1.24 18.08 13.20
C GLY A 20 0.86 19.52 13.58
N VAL A 21 1.75 20.51 13.37
CA VAL A 21 1.46 21.94 13.56
C VAL A 21 1.64 22.66 12.21
N GLY A 22 0.62 23.39 11.77
CA GLY A 22 0.74 24.23 10.60
C GLY A 22 1.75 25.34 10.88
N VAL A 23 2.91 25.31 10.23
CA VAL A 23 3.85 26.45 10.29
C VAL A 23 3.29 27.55 9.39
N SER A 24 2.36 28.34 9.90
CA SER A 24 2.31 29.75 9.55
C SER A 24 3.51 30.40 10.23
N VAL A 25 4.44 30.96 9.45
CA VAL A 25 5.71 31.60 9.89
C VAL A 25 5.48 32.90 10.70
N THR A 26 4.34 33.04 11.38
CA THR A 26 4.02 34.18 12.24
C THR A 26 3.20 33.69 13.43
N GLY A 27 3.85 33.47 14.58
CA GLY A 27 3.22 33.84 15.86
C GLY A 27 3.17 32.88 17.06
N SER A 28 3.62 31.61 17.03
CA SER A 28 3.27 30.67 18.13
C SER A 28 4.38 29.81 18.73
N LEU A 29 5.66 30.22 18.69
CA LEU A 29 6.75 29.54 19.43
C LEU A 29 7.05 30.17 20.82
N LEU A 30 6.10 30.91 21.40
CA LEU A 30 6.20 31.37 22.78
C LEU A 30 5.33 30.52 23.71
N SER A 31 5.68 29.24 23.90
CA SER A 31 5.37 28.58 25.17
C SER A 31 6.33 29.13 26.22
N SER A 32 5.99 30.31 26.73
CA SER A 32 6.71 30.96 27.82
C SER A 32 6.58 30.12 29.10
N PRO A 33 7.67 29.84 29.85
CA PRO A 33 7.63 29.15 31.14
C PRO A 33 6.67 29.78 32.17
N TRP A 34 6.27 31.03 31.93
CA TRP A 34 5.31 31.77 32.75
C TRP A 34 3.88 31.23 32.68
N LEU A 35 3.47 30.55 31.60
CA LEU A 35 2.13 29.96 31.48
C LEU A 35 1.98 28.65 32.29
N GLU A 36 3.05 27.90 32.50
CA GLU A 36 3.05 26.71 33.38
C GLU A 36 2.80 27.09 34.85
N ALA A 37 3.23 28.29 35.27
CA ALA A 37 3.05 28.79 36.63
C ALA A 37 1.60 29.19 36.98
N PHE A 38 0.72 29.36 36.00
CA PHE A 38 -0.69 29.78 36.21
C PHE A 38 -1.72 28.65 36.05
N GLY A 39 -1.27 27.39 35.88
CA GLY A 39 -2.18 26.23 35.86
C GLY A 39 -3.22 26.26 34.73
N THR A 40 -3.01 27.06 33.68
CA THR A 40 -3.87 27.04 32.50
C THR A 40 -3.70 25.71 31.78
N PRO A 41 -4.74 24.87 31.67
CA PRO A 41 -4.62 23.58 31.00
C PRO A 41 -4.23 23.84 29.54
N HIS A 42 -3.09 23.27 29.13
CA HIS A 42 -2.73 23.23 27.72
C HIS A 42 -3.87 22.53 26.97
N PRO A 43 -4.38 23.12 25.86
CA PRO A 43 -5.37 22.44 25.06
C PRO A 43 -4.86 21.04 24.69
N GLN A 44 -5.72 20.03 24.85
CA GLN A 44 -5.42 18.65 24.51
C GLN A 44 -5.01 18.57 23.04
N PHE A 45 -3.87 17.94 22.73
CA PHE A 45 -3.43 17.76 21.35
C PHE A 45 -4.41 16.84 20.61
N ALA A 46 -5.29 17.45 19.81
CA ALA A 46 -6.34 16.80 19.04
C ALA A 46 -6.48 17.52 17.68
N PRO A 47 -5.46 17.44 16.80
CA PRO A 47 -5.42 18.21 15.56
C PRO A 47 -6.59 17.87 14.64
N GLU A 48 -7.17 16.67 14.76
CA GLU A 48 -8.37 16.28 14.00
C GLU A 48 -9.62 17.12 14.31
N LYS A 49 -9.62 17.86 15.43
CA LYS A 49 -10.69 18.80 15.81
C LYS A 49 -10.43 20.23 15.33
N GLU A 50 -9.27 20.50 14.74
CA GLU A 50 -8.94 21.85 14.23
C GLU A 50 -9.73 22.17 12.94
N PRO A 51 -10.21 23.41 12.77
CA PRO A 51 -10.84 23.83 11.53
C PRO A 51 -9.94 23.58 10.31
N GLY A 52 -10.46 22.85 9.33
CA GLY A 52 -9.73 22.55 8.09
C GLY A 52 -8.81 21.34 8.15
N TYR A 53 -8.79 20.57 9.24
CA TYR A 53 -8.09 19.29 9.28
C TYR A 53 -8.70 18.29 8.27
N TYR A 54 -7.98 18.07 7.16
CA TYR A 54 -8.41 17.17 6.10
C TYR A 54 -7.21 16.52 5.39
N PRO A 55 -6.67 15.42 5.95
CA PRO A 55 -5.49 14.72 5.45
C PRO A 55 -5.52 14.30 3.96
N PRO A 56 -6.67 13.93 3.35
CA PRO A 56 -6.70 13.52 1.94
C PRO A 56 -6.24 14.60 0.96
N ALA A 57 -6.40 15.89 1.30
CA ALA A 57 -6.00 17.02 0.46
C ALA A 57 -4.53 17.45 0.65
N ARG A 58 -3.76 16.76 1.50
CA ARG A 58 -2.32 17.04 1.70
C ARG A 58 -1.49 16.43 0.57
N THR A 59 -0.50 17.19 0.11
CA THR A 59 0.47 16.78 -0.92
C THR A 59 1.85 16.59 -0.28
N GLY A 60 2.92 16.38 -1.07
CA GLY A 60 4.25 16.13 -0.53
C GLY A 60 4.45 14.66 -0.13
N PHE A 61 5.12 14.39 0.99
CA PHE A 61 5.26 13.01 1.49
C PHE A 61 4.01 12.54 2.22
N ARG A 62 3.41 11.47 1.71
CA ARG A 62 2.27 10.76 2.30
C ARG A 62 2.61 9.28 2.48
N GLY A 63 1.66 8.48 2.97
CA GLY A 63 1.98 7.15 3.51
C GLY A 63 2.72 7.31 4.83
N SER A 64 3.95 6.78 4.93
CA SER A 64 4.85 7.07 6.05
C SER A 64 5.43 8.48 5.95
N HIS A 65 4.64 9.47 6.36
CA HIS A 65 5.00 10.89 6.39
C HIS A 65 5.74 11.27 7.67
N ASN A 66 6.41 12.42 7.68
CA ASN A 66 7.06 12.93 8.89
C ASN A 66 6.01 13.13 10.01
N GLY A 67 6.33 12.65 11.19
CA GLY A 67 5.45 12.58 12.36
C GLY A 67 4.75 11.23 12.57
N SER A 68 4.66 10.35 11.56
CA SER A 68 3.95 9.08 11.69
C SER A 68 4.82 7.89 12.11
N TRP A 69 6.14 7.96 11.97
CA TRP A 69 7.03 6.79 12.12
C TRP A 69 8.11 6.95 13.19
N GLU A 70 8.41 8.18 13.60
CA GLU A 70 9.56 8.53 14.43
C GLU A 70 9.47 7.87 15.81
N VAL A 71 8.33 8.00 16.50
CA VAL A 71 8.10 7.37 17.81
C VAL A 71 8.26 5.85 17.75
N ALA A 72 7.74 5.21 16.70
CA ALA A 72 7.86 3.76 16.54
C ALA A 72 9.31 3.33 16.29
N HIS A 73 10.09 4.13 15.57
CA HIS A 73 11.52 3.87 15.37
C HIS A 73 12.33 4.11 16.64
N GLU A 74 12.04 5.15 17.41
CA GLU A 74 12.65 5.37 18.72
C GLU A 74 12.43 4.15 19.63
N LEU A 75 11.22 3.56 19.65
CA LEU A 75 10.92 2.33 20.38
C LEU A 75 11.79 1.16 19.90
N VAL A 76 11.85 0.92 18.58
CA VAL A 76 12.64 -0.17 18.01
C VAL A 76 14.15 0.03 18.28
N SER A 77 14.60 1.29 18.33
CA SER A 77 15.97 1.67 18.72
C SER A 77 16.23 1.58 20.24
N GLY A 78 15.23 1.21 21.05
CA GLY A 78 15.40 0.93 22.48
C GLY A 78 14.99 2.05 23.43
N LYS A 79 14.41 3.16 22.93
CA LYS A 79 13.79 4.17 23.81
C LYS A 79 12.62 3.53 24.55
N THR A 80 12.55 3.77 25.87
CA THR A 80 11.41 3.35 26.68
C THR A 80 10.62 4.56 27.15
N TRP A 81 9.32 4.35 27.37
CA TRP A 81 8.40 5.34 27.95
C TRP A 81 7.89 4.75 29.27
N ASP A 82 8.78 4.69 30.25
CA ASP A 82 8.50 4.19 31.59
C ASP A 82 7.96 5.29 32.52
N ASP A 83 7.55 6.44 31.97
CA ASP A 83 6.85 7.46 32.74
C ASP A 83 5.49 6.88 33.18
N MET A 84 5.51 6.36 34.40
CA MET A 84 4.39 5.82 35.14
C MET A 84 3.68 6.90 35.95
N SER A 85 3.91 8.18 35.65
CA SER A 85 3.23 9.27 36.34
C SER A 85 1.71 9.08 36.24
N PRO A 86 0.96 9.31 37.34
CA PRO A 86 -0.50 9.28 37.31
C PRO A 86 -1.10 10.21 36.25
N GLN A 87 -0.35 11.23 35.82
CA GLN A 87 -0.73 12.19 34.79
C GLN A 87 -0.80 11.59 33.38
N ALA A 88 -0.14 10.46 33.13
CA ALA A 88 -0.24 9.74 31.86
C ALA A 88 -1.49 8.83 31.80
N ASP A 89 -2.12 8.53 32.95
CA ASP A 89 -3.36 7.77 32.97
C ASP A 89 -4.52 8.64 32.48
N THR A 90 -5.27 8.13 31.50
CA THR A 90 -6.43 8.84 30.96
C THR A 90 -7.71 8.54 31.73
N ASP A 91 -7.66 7.59 32.67
CA ASP A 91 -8.82 6.97 33.32
C ASP A 91 -9.82 6.30 32.35
N GLU A 92 -9.48 6.23 31.06
CA GLU A 92 -10.32 5.62 30.04
C GLU A 92 -10.24 4.09 30.10
N VAL A 93 -11.42 3.45 30.20
CA VAL A 93 -11.57 1.99 30.18
C VAL A 93 -12.48 1.58 29.02
N TYR A 94 -12.00 0.67 28.18
CA TYR A 94 -12.68 0.18 26.98
C TYR A 94 -12.96 -1.32 27.07
N ASP A 95 -13.96 -1.79 26.32
CA ASP A 95 -14.18 -3.23 26.14
C ASP A 95 -13.13 -3.81 25.18
N LEU A 96 -12.74 -3.04 24.16
CA LEU A 96 -11.69 -3.38 23.21
C LEU A 96 -10.79 -2.18 22.91
N ILE A 97 -9.47 -2.37 22.98
CA ILE A 97 -8.49 -1.46 22.38
C ILE A 97 -7.93 -2.10 21.11
N VAL A 98 -8.03 -1.41 19.97
CA VAL A 98 -7.43 -1.81 18.70
C VAL A 98 -6.20 -0.95 18.42
N VAL A 99 -5.05 -1.60 18.20
CA VAL A 99 -3.79 -0.92 17.87
C VAL A 99 -3.58 -0.95 16.36
N GLY A 100 -3.77 0.19 15.70
CA GLY A 100 -3.73 0.36 14.25
C GLY A 100 -5.12 0.60 13.65
N GLY A 101 -5.28 1.68 12.87
CA GLY A 101 -6.52 2.10 12.20
C GLY A 101 -6.56 1.77 10.71
N GLY A 102 -5.79 0.76 10.26
CA GLY A 102 -5.89 0.19 8.92
C GLY A 102 -7.15 -0.66 8.73
N ILE A 103 -7.35 -1.24 7.53
CA ILE A 103 -8.51 -2.11 7.22
C ILE A 103 -8.73 -3.19 8.28
N SER A 104 -7.66 -3.90 8.68
CA SER A 104 -7.75 -4.93 9.74
C SER A 104 -8.25 -4.35 11.07
N GLY A 105 -7.74 -3.21 11.51
CA GLY A 105 -8.17 -2.60 12.77
C GLY A 105 -9.60 -2.07 12.75
N LEU A 106 -9.99 -1.43 11.63
CA LEU A 106 -11.36 -0.97 11.42
C LEU A 106 -12.34 -2.15 11.33
N ALA A 107 -11.97 -3.23 10.64
CA ALA A 107 -12.75 -4.47 10.60
C ALA A 107 -12.83 -5.13 11.98
N ALA A 108 -11.77 -5.11 12.79
CA ALA A 108 -11.79 -5.66 14.14
C ALA A 108 -12.77 -4.88 15.04
N ALA A 109 -12.77 -3.56 14.97
CA ALA A 109 -13.76 -2.73 15.66
C ALA A 109 -15.19 -3.03 15.18
N TYR A 110 -15.38 -3.22 13.86
CA TYR A 110 -16.68 -3.55 13.27
C TYR A 110 -17.21 -4.90 13.77
N PHE A 111 -16.43 -5.98 13.64
CA PHE A 111 -16.85 -7.32 14.08
C PHE A 111 -17.08 -7.37 15.59
N TYR A 112 -16.21 -6.73 16.38
CA TYR A 112 -16.40 -6.70 17.83
C TYR A 112 -17.72 -6.01 18.21
N ARG A 113 -18.03 -4.86 17.59
CA ARG A 113 -19.29 -4.15 17.82
C ARG A 113 -20.50 -4.96 17.35
N GLN A 114 -20.38 -5.70 16.25
CA GLN A 114 -21.44 -6.57 15.73
C GLN A 114 -21.81 -7.66 16.74
N THR A 115 -20.83 -8.26 17.43
CA THR A 115 -21.06 -9.32 18.41
C THR A 115 -21.36 -8.79 19.82
N ALA A 116 -20.60 -7.81 20.31
CA ALA A 116 -20.74 -7.26 21.67
C ALA A 116 -21.89 -6.25 21.81
N GLY A 117 -22.43 -5.77 20.68
CA GLY A 117 -23.55 -4.84 20.62
C GLY A 117 -23.14 -3.37 20.51
N PRO A 118 -24.10 -2.47 20.19
CA PRO A 118 -23.82 -1.09 19.81
C PRO A 118 -23.29 -0.20 20.93
N ARG A 119 -23.36 -0.66 22.20
CA ARG A 119 -22.84 0.05 23.38
C ARG A 119 -21.40 -0.32 23.74
N ALA A 120 -20.81 -1.30 23.06
CA ALA A 120 -19.43 -1.70 23.28
C ALA A 120 -18.50 -0.49 23.12
N ARG A 121 -17.66 -0.25 24.13
CA ARG A 121 -16.69 0.85 24.11
C ARG A 121 -15.41 0.39 23.42
N ILE A 122 -15.11 0.96 22.27
CA ILE A 122 -13.96 0.58 21.44
C ILE A 122 -13.07 1.80 21.20
N LEU A 123 -11.78 1.67 21.46
CA LEU A 123 -10.77 2.66 21.10
C LEU A 123 -9.85 2.11 20.02
N VAL A 124 -9.75 2.79 18.88
CA VAL A 124 -8.76 2.53 17.83
C VAL A 124 -7.66 3.59 17.94
N LEU A 125 -6.41 3.16 18.11
CA LEU A 125 -5.23 4.03 18.15
C LEU A 125 -4.48 3.94 16.81
N GLU A 126 -4.38 5.05 16.08
CA GLU A 126 -3.72 5.14 14.77
C GLU A 126 -2.56 6.14 14.83
N ASN A 127 -1.37 5.73 14.40
CA ASN A 127 -0.17 6.56 14.45
C ASN A 127 -0.16 7.66 13.39
N HIS A 128 -0.85 7.47 12.26
CA HIS A 128 -0.92 8.45 11.19
C HIS A 128 -1.91 9.58 11.47
N ASP A 129 -1.79 10.62 10.64
CA ASP A 129 -2.73 11.73 10.57
C ASP A 129 -4.09 11.36 9.94
N ASP A 130 -4.26 10.11 9.49
CA ASP A 130 -5.45 9.61 8.80
C ASP A 130 -5.63 8.11 9.09
N PHE A 131 -6.87 7.61 8.98
CA PHE A 131 -7.17 6.19 9.10
C PHE A 131 -6.99 5.46 7.75
N GLY A 132 -7.22 4.14 7.75
CA GLY A 132 -7.20 3.29 6.54
C GLY A 132 -5.84 2.62 6.27
N GLY A 133 -4.75 3.10 6.88
CA GLY A 133 -3.42 2.54 6.69
C GLY A 133 -2.98 2.66 5.23
N HIS A 134 -2.68 1.53 4.58
CA HIS A 134 -2.28 1.48 3.16
C HIS A 134 -3.43 1.85 2.19
N ALA A 135 -4.68 1.74 2.65
CA ALA A 135 -5.89 2.17 1.92
C ALA A 135 -6.09 3.69 2.02
N ARG A 136 -5.04 4.46 1.69
CA ARG A 136 -5.01 5.91 1.77
C ARG A 136 -5.58 6.53 0.49
N ARG A 137 -6.23 7.69 0.65
CA ARG A 137 -6.77 8.50 -0.44
C ARG A 137 -5.92 9.75 -0.69
N ASN A 138 -5.81 10.17 -1.94
CA ASN A 138 -5.28 11.48 -2.32
C ASN A 138 -6.36 12.28 -3.06
N GLU A 139 -6.52 13.54 -2.69
CA GLU A 139 -7.35 14.52 -3.38
C GLU A 139 -6.46 15.65 -3.90
N LEU A 140 -6.48 15.88 -5.21
CA LEU A 140 -5.72 16.94 -5.85
C LEU A 140 -6.68 17.84 -6.62
N SER A 141 -6.46 19.16 -6.57
CA SER A 141 -7.33 20.13 -7.24
C SER A 141 -6.54 21.02 -8.18
N TYR A 142 -7.15 21.34 -9.32
CA TYR A 142 -6.64 22.33 -10.26
C TYR A 142 -7.81 23.13 -10.82
N LYS A 143 -7.78 24.45 -10.60
CA LYS A 143 -8.93 25.35 -10.82
C LYS A 143 -10.16 24.81 -10.06
N GLU A 144 -11.26 24.59 -10.75
CA GLU A 144 -12.52 24.09 -10.17
C GLU A 144 -12.63 22.55 -10.18
N ARG A 145 -11.64 21.84 -10.75
CA ARG A 145 -11.66 20.37 -10.83
C ARG A 145 -10.99 19.77 -9.60
N SER A 146 -11.69 18.85 -8.95
CA SER A 146 -11.15 17.97 -7.90
C SER A 146 -11.00 16.56 -8.45
N LEU A 147 -9.82 15.98 -8.29
CA LEU A 147 -9.45 14.65 -8.78
C LEU A 147 -9.02 13.78 -7.60
N ILE A 148 -9.37 12.50 -7.69
CA ILE A 148 -9.17 11.53 -6.62
C ILE A 148 -8.25 10.43 -7.12
N SER A 149 -7.34 9.94 -6.26
CA SER A 149 -6.51 8.79 -6.56
C SER A 149 -6.19 7.96 -5.31
N ALA A 150 -5.97 6.66 -5.49
CA ALA A 150 -5.49 5.76 -4.44
C ALA A 150 -4.01 6.05 -4.08
N GLY A 151 -3.71 6.23 -2.79
CA GLY A 151 -2.35 6.44 -2.28
C GLY A 151 -1.57 5.15 -2.00
N GLY A 152 -2.20 3.99 -2.10
CA GLY A 152 -1.56 2.70 -1.86
C GLY A 152 -2.41 1.57 -2.41
N THR A 153 -3.33 1.04 -1.60
CA THR A 153 -4.25 -0.03 -2.03
C THR A 153 -5.16 0.45 -3.16
N VAL A 154 -5.06 -0.18 -4.32
CA VAL A 154 -5.78 0.23 -5.55
C VAL A 154 -7.25 -0.23 -5.59
N GLY A 155 -7.65 -1.18 -4.74
CA GLY A 155 -9.04 -1.64 -4.67
C GLY A 155 -9.17 -3.01 -3.99
N VAL A 156 -10.36 -3.58 -4.11
CA VAL A 156 -10.68 -4.98 -3.81
C VAL A 156 -10.27 -5.80 -5.04
N SER A 157 -9.49 -6.85 -4.82
CA SER A 157 -8.99 -7.73 -5.89
C SER A 157 -8.91 -9.16 -5.43
N THR A 158 -9.17 -10.10 -6.35
CA THR A 158 -9.30 -11.55 -6.05
C THR A 158 -8.27 -12.39 -6.80
N PRO A 159 -6.96 -12.31 -6.49
CA PRO A 159 -5.99 -13.28 -7.01
C PRO A 159 -6.13 -14.65 -6.35
N SER A 160 -6.77 -14.70 -5.17
CA SER A 160 -7.23 -15.92 -4.50
C SER A 160 -8.72 -15.79 -4.15
N PRO A 161 -9.48 -16.89 -4.02
CA PRO A 161 -10.90 -16.85 -3.67
C PRO A 161 -11.17 -16.02 -2.41
N TYR A 162 -12.02 -15.00 -2.54
CA TYR A 162 -12.45 -14.17 -1.42
C TYR A 162 -13.23 -15.01 -0.40
N SER A 163 -12.85 -14.93 0.87
CA SER A 163 -13.53 -15.66 1.93
C SER A 163 -14.98 -15.19 2.10
N SER A 164 -15.85 -16.05 2.62
CA SER A 164 -17.24 -15.67 2.94
C SER A 164 -17.30 -14.54 3.98
N VAL A 165 -16.34 -14.50 4.91
CA VAL A 165 -16.23 -13.44 5.93
C VAL A 165 -15.93 -12.09 5.27
N ALA A 166 -14.93 -12.03 4.39
CA ALA A 166 -14.57 -10.83 3.66
C ALA A 166 -15.71 -10.35 2.76
N ARG A 167 -16.33 -11.24 1.98
CA ARG A 167 -17.48 -10.91 1.12
C ARG A 167 -18.65 -10.36 1.92
N ASN A 168 -18.95 -10.96 3.08
CA ASN A 168 -20.03 -10.49 3.94
C ASN A 168 -19.75 -9.08 4.46
N LEU A 169 -18.52 -8.80 4.95
CA LEU A 169 -18.17 -7.44 5.39
C LEU A 169 -18.31 -6.41 4.26
N ILE A 170 -17.75 -6.70 3.08
CA ILE A 170 -17.79 -5.80 1.91
C ILE A 170 -19.24 -5.47 1.54
N ARG A 171 -20.12 -6.47 1.53
CA ARG A 171 -21.57 -6.28 1.30
C ARG A 171 -22.23 -5.50 2.43
N ASP A 172 -21.93 -5.82 3.69
CA ASP A 172 -22.55 -5.19 4.86
C ASP A 172 -22.24 -3.68 4.95
N ILE A 173 -21.05 -3.25 4.50
CA ILE A 173 -20.70 -1.82 4.41
C ILE A 173 -21.24 -1.16 3.14
N GLY A 174 -22.00 -1.87 2.32
CA GLY A 174 -22.77 -1.35 1.19
C GLY A 174 -22.07 -1.41 -0.18
N ILE A 175 -20.95 -2.12 -0.31
CA ILE A 175 -20.26 -2.29 -1.60
C ILE A 175 -20.90 -3.44 -2.38
N GLN A 176 -21.32 -3.14 -3.60
CA GLN A 176 -21.88 -4.07 -4.58
C GLN A 176 -20.85 -4.24 -5.72
N VAL A 177 -19.91 -5.18 -5.55
CA VAL A 177 -18.80 -5.36 -6.49
C VAL A 177 -19.26 -5.78 -7.89
N GLU A 178 -20.42 -6.44 -7.99
CA GLU A 178 -21.05 -6.82 -9.24
C GLU A 178 -21.40 -5.63 -10.14
N ARG A 179 -21.46 -4.43 -9.57
CA ARG A 179 -21.73 -3.17 -10.27
C ARG A 179 -20.47 -2.45 -10.75
N GLU A 180 -19.27 -3.01 -10.52
CA GLU A 180 -17.99 -2.39 -10.93
C GLU A 180 -17.98 -1.95 -12.40
N THR A 181 -18.55 -2.77 -13.29
CA THR A 181 -18.61 -2.47 -14.73
C THR A 181 -19.54 -1.32 -15.09
N GLU A 182 -20.47 -0.91 -14.21
CA GLU A 182 -21.33 0.26 -14.42
C GLU A 182 -20.56 1.57 -14.37
N PHE A 183 -19.42 1.60 -13.65
CA PHE A 183 -18.66 2.82 -13.40
C PHE A 183 -17.41 2.94 -14.28
N GLN A 184 -16.89 1.83 -14.79
CA GLN A 184 -15.72 1.80 -15.65
C GLN A 184 -16.04 2.29 -17.06
N ASN A 185 -15.07 2.94 -17.70
CA ASN A 185 -15.15 3.29 -19.13
C ASN A 185 -13.89 2.80 -19.87
N PRO A 186 -13.72 1.48 -20.06
CA PRO A 186 -12.50 0.90 -20.64
C PRO A 186 -12.23 1.38 -22.08
N GLU A 187 -13.28 1.82 -22.79
CA GLU A 187 -13.20 2.28 -24.18
C GLU A 187 -12.64 3.69 -24.34
N LEU A 188 -12.52 4.50 -23.26
CA LEU A 188 -12.09 5.89 -23.37
C LEU A 188 -10.75 6.03 -24.12
N TYR A 189 -9.72 5.31 -23.67
CA TYR A 189 -8.38 5.42 -24.26
C TYR A 189 -8.26 4.75 -25.63
N PRO A 190 -8.79 3.52 -25.85
CA PRO A 190 -8.88 2.93 -27.19
C PRO A 190 -9.60 3.82 -28.20
N SER A 191 -10.71 4.48 -27.83
CA SER A 191 -11.46 5.37 -28.73
C SER A 191 -10.67 6.60 -29.20
N LEU A 192 -9.57 6.92 -28.50
CA LEU A 192 -8.64 7.99 -28.83
C LEU A 192 -7.34 7.47 -29.47
N ASN A 193 -7.30 6.19 -29.85
CA ASN A 193 -6.13 5.47 -30.36
C ASN A 193 -4.93 5.48 -29.39
N LEU A 194 -5.20 5.43 -28.09
CA LEU A 194 -4.16 5.41 -27.06
C LEU A 194 -3.98 3.99 -26.52
N GLY A 195 -2.72 3.55 -26.46
CA GLY A 195 -2.38 2.23 -25.95
C GLY A 195 -1.22 2.25 -24.96
N SER A 196 -0.64 1.09 -24.70
CA SER A 196 0.58 0.99 -23.91
C SER A 196 1.81 1.40 -24.73
N GLY A 197 2.86 1.84 -24.04
CA GLY A 197 4.18 2.08 -24.61
C GLY A 197 5.29 1.62 -23.67
N VAL A 198 6.52 1.59 -24.19
CA VAL A 198 7.74 1.36 -23.41
C VAL A 198 8.71 2.49 -23.65
N PHE A 199 9.21 3.09 -22.58
CA PHE A 199 10.31 4.03 -22.63
C PHE A 199 11.63 3.33 -22.30
N PHE A 200 12.53 3.33 -23.28
CA PHE A 200 13.91 2.90 -23.13
C PHE A 200 14.73 4.14 -22.79
N ASP A 201 15.33 4.18 -21.61
CA ASP A 201 16.21 5.26 -21.17
C ASP A 201 17.64 5.08 -21.73
N LYS A 202 18.31 6.19 -21.93
CA LYS A 202 19.67 6.26 -22.43
C LYS A 202 20.69 5.51 -21.56
N GLU A 203 20.55 5.59 -20.24
CA GLU A 203 21.53 4.99 -19.32
C GLU A 203 21.52 3.45 -19.42
N THR A 204 20.35 2.86 -19.62
CA THR A 204 20.18 1.40 -19.70
C THR A 204 20.26 0.86 -21.11
N PHE A 205 19.67 1.57 -22.09
CA PHE A 205 19.48 1.07 -23.46
C PHE A 205 20.20 1.91 -24.52
N GLY A 206 21.03 2.88 -24.12
CA GLY A 206 21.89 3.67 -25.01
C GLY A 206 21.22 4.86 -25.68
N VAL A 207 19.89 4.94 -25.70
CA VAL A 207 19.13 6.07 -26.24
C VAL A 207 17.80 6.26 -25.50
N ASP A 208 17.36 7.51 -25.35
CA ASP A 208 15.99 7.83 -24.95
C ASP A 208 15.04 7.56 -26.11
N ARG A 209 14.16 6.58 -25.95
CA ARG A 209 13.18 6.22 -26.97
C ARG A 209 11.88 5.73 -26.35
N LEU A 210 10.79 6.44 -26.61
CA LEU A 210 9.45 5.93 -26.40
C LEU A 210 9.00 5.12 -27.62
N VAL A 211 8.58 3.87 -27.40
CA VAL A 211 7.98 3.01 -28.42
C VAL A 211 6.56 2.67 -27.99
N ALA A 212 5.57 3.19 -28.71
CA ALA A 212 4.18 2.79 -28.51
C ALA A 212 4.00 1.33 -28.96
N ARG A 213 3.37 0.50 -28.11
CA ARG A 213 3.00 -0.87 -28.46
C ARG A 213 1.82 -0.86 -29.43
N GLY A 214 0.70 -0.26 -29.01
CA GLY A 214 -0.56 -0.32 -29.77
C GLY A 214 -0.93 -1.77 -30.14
N GLU A 215 -1.51 -1.97 -31.31
CA GLU A 215 -1.89 -3.30 -31.83
C GLU A 215 -0.78 -4.04 -32.59
N ARG A 216 0.47 -3.55 -32.52
CA ARG A 216 1.58 -4.14 -33.28
C ARG A 216 1.79 -5.62 -32.93
N SER A 217 2.27 -6.42 -33.86
CA SER A 217 2.90 -7.71 -33.55
C SER A 217 4.15 -7.54 -32.67
N TRP A 218 4.65 -8.60 -32.04
CA TRP A 218 5.92 -8.50 -31.29
C TRP A 218 7.08 -8.20 -32.22
N LYS A 219 7.06 -8.74 -33.44
CA LYS A 219 8.07 -8.47 -34.47
C LYS A 219 8.15 -6.97 -34.84
N GLU A 220 7.00 -6.33 -35.08
CA GLU A 220 6.96 -4.90 -35.40
C GLU A 220 7.39 -4.04 -34.22
N PHE A 221 6.98 -4.40 -32.99
CA PHE A 221 7.41 -3.67 -31.80
C PHE A 221 8.92 -3.81 -31.58
N ALA A 222 9.45 -5.03 -31.61
CA ALA A 222 10.87 -5.33 -31.39
C ALA A 222 11.76 -4.52 -32.36
N ALA A 223 11.36 -4.44 -33.65
CA ALA A 223 12.10 -3.69 -34.67
C ALA A 223 12.22 -2.18 -34.39
N LEU A 224 11.33 -1.60 -33.58
CA LEU A 224 11.35 -0.19 -33.19
C LEU A 224 12.17 0.07 -31.91
N THR A 225 12.41 -0.97 -31.11
CA THR A 225 13.19 -0.86 -29.87
C THR A 225 14.66 -0.54 -30.18
N PRO A 226 15.39 0.05 -29.21
CA PRO A 226 16.84 0.24 -29.35
C PRO A 226 17.65 -1.03 -29.03
N LEU A 227 16.99 -2.18 -28.83
CA LEU A 227 17.65 -3.45 -28.53
C LEU A 227 18.50 -3.92 -29.71
N SER A 228 19.52 -4.74 -29.43
CA SER A 228 20.32 -5.40 -30.48
C SER A 228 19.45 -6.30 -31.37
N GLU A 229 19.86 -6.57 -32.62
CA GLU A 229 19.10 -7.47 -33.50
C GLU A 229 18.90 -8.87 -32.91
N VAL A 230 19.84 -9.35 -32.10
CA VAL A 230 19.74 -10.64 -31.40
C VAL A 230 18.69 -10.55 -30.31
N ALA A 231 18.73 -9.50 -29.47
CA ALA A 231 17.74 -9.27 -28.42
C ALA A 231 16.33 -9.05 -28.97
N GLN A 232 16.19 -8.36 -30.11
CA GLN A 232 14.91 -8.20 -30.79
C GLN A 232 14.33 -9.56 -31.22
N LYS A 233 15.15 -10.44 -31.80
CA LYS A 233 14.72 -11.80 -32.18
C LYS A 233 14.34 -12.64 -30.97
N ASP A 234 15.14 -12.57 -29.90
CA ASP A 234 14.85 -13.31 -28.67
C ASP A 234 13.61 -12.79 -27.93
N LEU A 235 13.36 -11.49 -27.96
CA LEU A 235 12.13 -10.91 -27.42
C LEU A 235 10.90 -11.44 -28.18
N VAL A 236 10.95 -11.46 -29.51
CA VAL A 236 9.87 -12.04 -30.33
C VAL A 236 9.69 -13.53 -30.00
N ARG A 237 10.79 -14.29 -29.95
CA ARG A 237 10.80 -15.72 -29.62
C ARG A 237 10.17 -15.99 -28.25
N LEU A 238 10.53 -15.22 -27.22
CA LEU A 238 10.01 -15.38 -25.86
C LEU A 238 8.47 -15.28 -25.80
N TYR A 239 7.87 -14.42 -26.62
CA TYR A 239 6.42 -14.20 -26.63
C TYR A 239 5.65 -15.09 -27.62
N GLU A 240 6.26 -15.46 -28.75
CA GLU A 240 5.56 -16.13 -29.85
C GLU A 240 5.91 -17.63 -29.99
N GLU A 241 7.04 -18.11 -29.46
CA GLU A 241 7.46 -19.51 -29.61
C GLU A 241 6.76 -20.43 -28.59
N THR A 242 6.08 -21.46 -29.10
CA THR A 242 5.55 -22.56 -28.28
C THR A 242 6.61 -23.66 -28.16
N LYS A 243 7.50 -23.55 -27.16
CA LYS A 243 8.59 -24.49 -26.92
C LYS A 243 8.58 -25.05 -25.49
N ASP A 244 8.85 -26.35 -25.37
CA ASP A 244 9.17 -26.98 -24.10
C ASP A 244 10.67 -26.86 -23.83
N TYR A 245 11.05 -26.07 -22.82
CA TYR A 245 12.43 -25.89 -22.39
C TYR A 245 12.90 -26.97 -21.39
N LEU A 246 12.01 -27.85 -20.96
CA LEU A 246 12.29 -28.95 -20.04
C LEU A 246 11.68 -30.28 -20.56
N PRO A 247 12.04 -30.71 -21.79
CA PRO A 247 11.45 -31.91 -22.38
C PRO A 247 11.78 -33.15 -21.57
N GLY A 248 10.80 -34.05 -21.44
CA GLY A 248 10.94 -35.31 -20.70
C GLY A 248 10.59 -35.25 -19.21
N LEU A 249 10.35 -34.05 -18.66
CA LEU A 249 9.79 -33.89 -17.31
C LEU A 249 8.27 -33.83 -17.34
N SER A 250 7.63 -34.40 -16.32
CA SER A 250 6.21 -34.20 -16.04
C SER A 250 5.91 -32.76 -15.59
N SER A 251 4.63 -32.37 -15.59
CA SER A 251 4.20 -31.06 -15.09
C SER A 251 4.67 -30.81 -13.66
N ASP A 252 4.51 -31.79 -12.75
CA ASP A 252 4.94 -31.66 -11.35
C ASP A 252 6.46 -31.53 -11.20
N GLU A 253 7.25 -32.28 -11.98
CA GLU A 253 8.71 -32.16 -11.98
C GLU A 253 9.18 -30.79 -12.49
N LYS A 254 8.50 -30.26 -13.53
CA LYS A 254 8.76 -28.89 -14.02
C LYS A 254 8.41 -27.86 -12.96
N LYS A 255 7.24 -27.96 -12.32
CA LYS A 255 6.83 -27.05 -11.22
C LYS A 255 7.80 -27.11 -10.04
N ALA A 256 8.27 -28.30 -9.67
CA ALA A 256 9.27 -28.49 -8.63
C ALA A 256 10.59 -27.77 -8.94
N LEU A 257 11.04 -27.77 -10.20
CA LEU A 257 12.24 -27.05 -10.63
C LEU A 257 12.02 -25.53 -10.71
N LEU A 258 10.91 -25.10 -11.31
CA LEU A 258 10.56 -23.69 -11.49
C LEU A 258 10.27 -22.97 -10.16
N SER A 259 9.84 -23.68 -9.12
CA SER A 259 9.68 -23.08 -7.78
C SER A 259 11.03 -22.73 -7.13
N LYS A 260 12.12 -23.33 -7.59
CA LYS A 260 13.50 -23.11 -7.08
C LYS A 260 14.39 -22.32 -8.04
N THR A 261 13.83 -21.89 -9.16
CA THR A 261 14.54 -21.16 -10.22
C THR A 261 13.94 -19.76 -10.30
N SER A 262 14.75 -18.71 -10.22
CA SER A 262 14.25 -17.35 -10.42
C SER A 262 13.76 -17.17 -11.86
N TYR A 263 12.84 -16.25 -12.13
CA TYR A 263 12.43 -15.98 -13.51
C TYR A 263 13.60 -15.44 -14.35
N GLN A 264 14.53 -14.70 -13.74
CA GLN A 264 15.79 -14.32 -14.36
C GLN A 264 16.58 -15.54 -14.87
N ASP A 265 16.82 -16.53 -13.99
CA ASP A 265 17.61 -17.71 -14.33
C ASP A 265 16.88 -18.62 -15.32
N PHE A 266 15.55 -18.66 -15.26
CA PHE A 266 14.74 -19.31 -16.29
C PHE A 266 14.98 -18.67 -17.67
N LEU A 267 14.89 -17.34 -17.78
CA LEU A 267 15.15 -16.64 -19.05
C LEU A 267 16.59 -16.83 -19.54
N LYS A 268 17.55 -16.78 -18.61
CA LYS A 268 18.98 -16.85 -18.91
C LYS A 268 19.45 -18.27 -19.28
N ASP A 269 19.12 -19.26 -18.47
CA ASP A 269 19.76 -20.59 -18.53
C ASP A 269 18.91 -21.61 -19.30
N LEU A 270 17.58 -21.47 -19.24
CA LEU A 270 16.63 -22.38 -19.92
C LEU A 270 16.17 -21.82 -21.26
N VAL A 271 15.61 -20.61 -21.28
CA VAL A 271 15.15 -19.95 -22.53
C VAL A 271 16.32 -19.45 -23.37
N LYS A 272 17.42 -19.06 -22.71
CA LYS A 272 18.68 -18.57 -23.29
C LYS A 272 18.46 -17.34 -24.18
N VAL A 273 17.76 -16.34 -23.63
CA VAL A 273 17.60 -15.04 -24.30
C VAL A 273 18.85 -14.17 -24.14
N ASP A 274 19.05 -13.24 -25.06
CA ASP A 274 20.04 -12.17 -24.94
C ASP A 274 19.89 -11.39 -23.60
N PRO A 275 20.99 -11.00 -22.93
CA PRO A 275 20.94 -10.25 -21.67
C PRO A 275 20.13 -8.95 -21.71
N GLN A 276 19.97 -8.30 -22.86
CA GLN A 276 19.12 -7.12 -22.97
C GLN A 276 17.63 -7.43 -22.79
N VAL A 277 17.18 -8.65 -23.11
CA VAL A 277 15.80 -9.11 -22.83
C VAL A 277 15.58 -9.30 -21.34
N ILE A 278 16.58 -9.84 -20.64
CA ILE A 278 16.57 -9.94 -19.17
C ILE A 278 16.49 -8.54 -18.55
N THR A 279 17.32 -7.61 -19.04
CA THR A 279 17.34 -6.21 -18.59
C THR A 279 15.97 -5.53 -18.81
N TYR A 280 15.35 -5.76 -19.96
CA TYR A 280 13.99 -5.28 -20.26
C TYR A 280 12.95 -5.83 -19.29
N HIS A 281 13.03 -7.12 -18.92
CA HIS A 281 12.10 -7.74 -17.98
C HIS A 281 12.45 -7.51 -16.51
N GLN A 282 13.63 -6.99 -16.19
CA GLN A 282 14.16 -6.97 -14.82
C GLN A 282 13.17 -6.42 -13.80
N LYS A 283 12.48 -5.33 -14.17
CA LYS A 283 11.52 -4.64 -13.30
C LYS A 283 10.05 -5.03 -13.50
N SER A 284 9.75 -6.04 -14.33
CA SER A 284 8.37 -6.39 -14.69
C SER A 284 7.53 -6.89 -13.52
N THR A 285 8.16 -7.54 -12.54
CA THR A 285 7.53 -8.04 -11.30
C THR A 285 7.44 -7.00 -10.18
N HIS A 286 8.02 -5.80 -10.36
CA HIS A 286 8.11 -4.78 -9.30
C HIS A 286 6.76 -4.37 -8.72
N PRO A 287 5.70 -4.06 -9.50
CA PRO A 287 4.46 -3.53 -8.93
C PRO A 287 3.74 -4.51 -7.99
N LEU A 288 3.91 -5.82 -8.23
CA LEU A 288 3.23 -6.88 -7.51
C LEU A 288 4.05 -7.42 -6.34
N PHE A 289 5.31 -7.78 -6.59
CA PHE A 289 6.16 -8.43 -5.59
C PHE A 289 7.15 -7.48 -4.90
N ALA A 290 7.30 -6.26 -5.41
CA ALA A 290 8.37 -5.34 -5.04
C ALA A 290 9.79 -5.95 -5.09
N LEU A 291 9.98 -6.87 -6.04
CA LEU A 291 11.24 -7.53 -6.36
C LEU A 291 11.40 -7.59 -7.87
N GLY A 292 12.65 -7.57 -8.35
CA GLY A 292 12.97 -7.87 -9.74
C GLY A 292 12.78 -9.35 -10.05
N ILE A 293 12.92 -9.71 -11.33
CA ILE A 293 12.74 -11.11 -11.78
C ILE A 293 13.82 -12.06 -11.24
N ASP A 294 14.90 -11.53 -10.68
CA ASP A 294 15.91 -12.27 -9.90
C ASP A 294 15.35 -12.74 -8.54
N GLY A 295 14.32 -12.04 -8.05
CA GLY A 295 13.71 -12.26 -6.75
C GLY A 295 12.39 -13.01 -6.75
N VAL A 296 11.88 -13.42 -7.91
CA VAL A 296 10.58 -14.07 -8.04
C VAL A 296 10.75 -15.46 -8.68
N PRO A 297 10.18 -16.53 -8.09
CA PRO A 297 10.20 -17.85 -8.71
C PRO A 297 9.61 -17.83 -10.13
N ALA A 298 10.23 -18.56 -11.04
CA ALA A 298 9.73 -18.73 -12.40
C ALA A 298 8.33 -19.39 -12.40
N LEU A 299 8.05 -20.25 -11.42
CA LEU A 299 6.74 -20.85 -11.25
C LEU A 299 5.64 -19.81 -10.95
N ASP A 300 5.94 -18.80 -10.13
CA ASP A 300 5.00 -17.72 -9.84
C ASP A 300 4.77 -16.84 -11.08
N CYS A 301 5.84 -16.56 -11.84
CA CYS A 301 5.73 -15.84 -13.10
C CYS A 301 4.88 -16.62 -14.13
N TRP A 302 5.00 -17.95 -14.19
CA TRP A 302 4.10 -18.79 -14.99
C TRP A 302 2.64 -18.65 -14.55
N GLY A 303 2.37 -18.77 -13.24
CA GLY A 303 1.01 -18.64 -12.69
C GLY A 303 0.37 -17.28 -12.99
N LEU A 304 1.19 -16.25 -13.19
CA LEU A 304 0.77 -14.89 -13.54
C LEU A 304 0.81 -14.59 -15.05
N GLY A 305 1.07 -15.59 -15.89
CA GLY A 305 1.03 -15.45 -17.35
C GLY A 305 2.20 -14.70 -17.98
N TYR A 306 3.36 -14.66 -17.32
CA TYR A 306 4.60 -14.13 -17.92
C TYR A 306 5.01 -15.00 -19.13
N PRO A 307 5.76 -14.45 -20.10
CA PRO A 307 6.10 -15.19 -21.31
C PRO A 307 7.21 -16.23 -21.07
N GLY A 308 7.34 -17.18 -21.99
CA GLY A 308 8.34 -18.25 -22.00
C GLY A 308 7.81 -19.62 -21.57
N PHE A 309 6.56 -19.72 -21.13
CA PHE A 309 5.97 -20.98 -20.65
C PHE A 309 4.97 -21.64 -21.61
N GLN A 310 4.70 -21.04 -22.78
CA GLN A 310 3.62 -21.40 -23.70
C GLN A 310 3.67 -22.87 -24.16
N GLY A 311 4.87 -23.44 -24.31
CA GLY A 311 5.07 -24.84 -24.69
C GLY A 311 5.46 -25.78 -23.55
N MET A 312 5.44 -25.32 -22.29
CA MET A 312 5.97 -26.09 -21.16
C MET A 312 5.03 -27.20 -20.68
N GLY A 313 3.77 -27.22 -21.12
CA GLY A 313 2.81 -28.27 -20.74
C GLY A 313 2.53 -28.34 -19.23
N LEU A 314 2.56 -27.19 -18.56
CA LEU A 314 2.23 -27.06 -17.13
C LEU A 314 0.71 -27.08 -16.99
N ASP A 315 0.18 -28.06 -16.24
CA ASP A 315 -1.25 -28.09 -15.93
C ASP A 315 -1.63 -26.92 -14.99
N ASN A 316 -2.90 -26.51 -15.01
CA ASN A 316 -3.38 -25.33 -14.28
C ASN A 316 -3.65 -25.58 -12.77
N SER A 317 -3.11 -26.65 -12.17
CA SER A 317 -3.22 -26.89 -10.74
C SER A 317 -2.14 -26.14 -9.95
N GLY A 318 -2.50 -25.67 -8.75
CA GLY A 318 -1.55 -25.03 -7.85
C GLY A 318 -0.54 -26.02 -7.27
N TYR A 319 0.68 -25.55 -7.03
CA TYR A 319 1.79 -26.39 -6.53
C TYR A 319 2.35 -25.87 -5.21
N PRO A 320 2.87 -26.74 -4.32
CA PRO A 320 3.55 -26.30 -3.09
C PRO A 320 4.69 -25.33 -3.37
N GLY A 321 4.67 -24.16 -2.73
CA GLY A 321 5.70 -23.12 -2.90
C GLY A 321 5.32 -21.98 -3.82
N MET A 322 4.18 -22.06 -4.51
CA MET A 322 3.61 -20.88 -5.15
C MET A 322 3.12 -19.87 -4.11
N SER A 323 3.33 -18.58 -4.38
CA SER A 323 2.65 -17.52 -3.62
C SER A 323 1.13 -17.62 -3.77
N LEU A 324 0.39 -17.12 -2.77
CA LEU A 324 -1.08 -17.10 -2.86
C LEU A 324 -1.53 -16.19 -4.00
N THR A 325 -0.75 -15.16 -4.30
CA THR A 325 -0.97 -14.26 -5.44
C THR A 325 -0.86 -14.97 -6.80
N ALA A 326 0.11 -15.87 -6.98
CA ALA A 326 0.36 -16.50 -8.28
C ALA A 326 -0.31 -17.87 -8.46
N LYS A 327 -0.78 -18.48 -7.37
CA LYS A 327 -1.36 -19.82 -7.40
C LYS A 327 -2.66 -19.82 -8.22
N PRO A 328 -2.85 -20.73 -9.18
CA PRO A 328 -4.11 -20.85 -9.88
C PRO A 328 -5.18 -21.45 -8.96
N TYR A 329 -6.39 -20.89 -9.04
CA TYR A 329 -7.56 -21.35 -8.30
C TYR A 329 -8.69 -21.65 -9.28
N GLU A 330 -9.11 -22.91 -9.34
CA GLU A 330 -10.27 -23.31 -10.12
C GLU A 330 -11.54 -22.62 -9.57
N ASN A 331 -12.30 -21.97 -10.44
CA ASN A 331 -13.58 -21.33 -10.13
C ASN A 331 -13.51 -20.15 -9.13
N ALA A 332 -12.38 -19.42 -9.08
CA ALA A 332 -12.37 -18.13 -8.39
C ALA A 332 -13.30 -17.15 -9.13
N GLU A 333 -14.45 -16.83 -8.54
CA GLU A 333 -15.33 -15.77 -9.04
C GLU A 333 -14.58 -14.45 -9.05
N GLN A 334 -14.69 -13.70 -10.15
CA GLN A 334 -14.17 -12.35 -10.20
C GLN A 334 -14.91 -11.48 -9.16
N TYR A 335 -14.15 -10.92 -8.22
CA TYR A 335 -14.68 -10.11 -7.12
C TYR A 335 -13.77 -8.88 -6.97
N ASP A 336 -13.95 -7.94 -7.90
CA ASP A 336 -13.12 -6.76 -8.07
C ASP A 336 -13.94 -5.48 -7.84
N TYR A 337 -13.34 -4.49 -7.19
CA TYR A 337 -13.91 -3.14 -7.04
C TYR A 337 -12.77 -2.12 -6.92
N HIS A 338 -12.62 -1.26 -7.92
CA HIS A 338 -11.49 -0.34 -8.06
C HIS A 338 -11.95 1.12 -8.21
N PRO A 339 -12.58 1.71 -7.18
CA PRO A 339 -13.02 3.09 -7.23
C PRO A 339 -11.82 4.05 -7.34
N PRO A 340 -12.04 5.34 -7.64
CA PRO A 340 -10.95 6.29 -7.89
C PRO A 340 -9.95 6.42 -6.72
N ASP A 341 -10.40 6.28 -5.47
CA ASP A 341 -9.54 6.25 -4.28
C ASP A 341 -9.09 4.85 -3.84
N GLY A 342 -9.40 3.82 -4.64
CA GLY A 342 -9.08 2.42 -4.39
C GLY A 342 -9.63 1.93 -3.05
N GLY A 343 -8.75 1.39 -2.21
CA GLY A 343 -9.13 0.93 -0.87
C GLY A 343 -9.66 2.04 0.06
N GLY A 344 -9.45 3.32 -0.28
CA GLY A 344 -9.91 4.46 0.52
C GLY A 344 -11.41 4.43 0.78
N SER A 345 -12.21 4.06 -0.22
CA SER A 345 -13.67 3.89 -0.08
C SER A 345 -14.02 2.81 0.94
N VAL A 346 -13.32 1.67 0.96
CA VAL A 346 -13.54 0.59 1.95
C VAL A 346 -13.30 1.10 3.37
N ALA A 347 -12.17 1.80 3.59
CA ALA A 347 -11.85 2.37 4.90
C ALA A 347 -12.90 3.41 5.34
N ARG A 348 -13.31 4.31 4.44
CA ARG A 348 -14.29 5.36 4.74
C ARG A 348 -15.68 4.80 5.03
N LEU A 349 -16.10 3.75 4.32
CA LEU A 349 -17.35 3.03 4.58
C LEU A 349 -17.33 2.32 5.93
N LEU A 350 -16.22 1.67 6.29
CA LEU A 350 -16.04 1.08 7.62
C LEU A 350 -16.13 2.13 8.73
N VAL A 351 -15.46 3.28 8.57
CA VAL A 351 -15.56 4.38 9.54
C VAL A 351 -16.98 4.91 9.62
N ARG A 352 -17.69 5.10 8.49
CA ARG A 352 -19.11 5.50 8.50
C ARG A 352 -20.00 4.49 9.21
N ALA A 353 -19.76 3.19 9.02
CA ALA A 353 -20.51 2.15 9.73
C ALA A 353 -20.27 2.18 11.26
N LEU A 354 -19.04 2.49 11.68
CA LEU A 354 -18.65 2.60 13.10
C LEU A 354 -19.12 3.91 13.75
N ILE A 355 -18.98 5.03 13.04
CA ILE A 355 -19.23 6.40 13.49
C ILE A 355 -20.03 7.14 12.40
N PRO A 356 -21.37 6.94 12.33
CA PRO A 356 -22.19 7.50 11.24
C PRO A 356 -22.11 9.02 11.10
N ALA A 357 -21.87 9.74 12.21
CA ALA A 357 -21.75 11.20 12.20
C ALA A 357 -20.55 11.73 11.40
N VAL A 358 -19.57 10.88 11.05
CA VAL A 358 -18.34 11.31 10.35
C VAL A 358 -18.59 11.67 8.88
N ALA A 359 -19.59 11.07 8.23
CA ALA A 359 -19.79 11.17 6.80
C ALA A 359 -21.28 11.16 6.46
N PRO A 360 -21.75 12.09 5.59
CA PRO A 360 -23.11 12.01 5.07
C PRO A 360 -23.28 10.83 4.11
N GLY A 361 -24.53 10.60 3.71
CA GLY A 361 -24.87 9.56 2.73
C GLY A 361 -24.92 8.15 3.31
N THR A 362 -25.27 7.19 2.45
CA THR A 362 -25.51 5.79 2.81
C THR A 362 -25.05 4.80 1.76
N THR A 363 -24.49 5.23 0.62
CA THR A 363 -24.16 4.34 -0.51
C THR A 363 -22.66 4.29 -0.81
N MET A 364 -22.24 3.35 -1.67
CA MET A 364 -20.85 3.28 -2.13
C MET A 364 -20.51 4.38 -3.14
N GLU A 365 -21.51 5.00 -3.76
CA GLU A 365 -21.33 6.09 -4.71
C GLU A 365 -21.11 7.44 -4.01
N ASP A 366 -21.92 7.75 -2.99
CA ASP A 366 -21.82 9.03 -2.28
C ASP A 366 -20.52 9.13 -1.47
N ILE A 367 -19.99 8.02 -0.95
CA ILE A 367 -18.79 8.03 -0.11
C ILE A 367 -17.54 8.48 -0.88
N VAL A 368 -17.53 8.30 -2.21
CA VAL A 368 -16.42 8.69 -3.08
C VAL A 368 -16.23 10.20 -3.09
N THR A 369 -17.30 11.00 -2.97
CA THR A 369 -17.22 12.47 -2.97
C THR A 369 -17.57 13.10 -1.62
N ALA A 370 -18.09 12.32 -0.67
CA ALA A 370 -18.41 12.79 0.67
C ALA A 370 -17.20 13.46 1.33
N ARG A 371 -17.41 14.58 2.02
CA ARG A 371 -16.36 15.19 2.85
C ARG A 371 -16.54 14.70 4.28
N LEU A 372 -15.54 14.00 4.81
CA LEU A 372 -15.57 13.50 6.19
C LEU A 372 -15.28 14.60 7.20
N ASP A 373 -16.02 14.61 8.30
CA ASP A 373 -15.77 15.43 9.49
C ASP A 373 -14.88 14.66 10.48
N TYR A 374 -13.57 14.88 10.37
CA TYR A 374 -12.57 14.27 11.23
C TYR A 374 -12.75 14.63 12.73
N GLY A 375 -13.42 15.75 13.04
CA GLY A 375 -13.69 16.17 14.41
C GLY A 375 -14.65 15.24 15.16
N ARG A 376 -15.36 14.36 14.44
CA ARG A 376 -16.28 13.36 14.98
C ARG A 376 -15.58 12.04 15.36
N LEU A 377 -14.32 11.83 14.99
CA LEU A 377 -13.64 10.53 15.15
C LEU A 377 -13.36 10.16 16.61
N ASP A 378 -13.03 11.15 17.46
CA ASP A 378 -12.60 10.94 18.85
C ASP A 378 -13.47 11.75 19.84
N GLU A 379 -14.78 11.55 19.77
CA GLU A 379 -15.74 12.14 20.70
C GLU A 379 -15.94 11.28 21.95
N GLU A 380 -15.92 11.89 23.14
CA GLU A 380 -16.02 11.20 24.42
C GLU A 380 -17.31 10.39 24.58
N ASN A 381 -18.41 10.89 24.04
CA ASN A 381 -19.72 10.25 24.11
C ASN A 381 -19.95 9.20 23.00
N SER A 382 -18.98 8.99 22.11
CA SER A 382 -19.07 7.96 21.08
C SER A 382 -18.66 6.60 21.64
N PRO A 383 -19.44 5.52 21.40
CA PRO A 383 -19.05 4.17 21.80
C PRO A 383 -17.80 3.69 21.04
N VAL A 384 -17.59 4.16 19.81
CA VAL A 384 -16.38 3.86 19.03
C VAL A 384 -15.60 5.15 18.80
N ARG A 385 -14.33 5.14 19.16
CA ARG A 385 -13.42 6.29 19.01
C ARG A 385 -12.21 5.89 18.18
N ILE A 386 -11.88 6.69 17.18
CA ILE A 386 -10.68 6.54 16.36
C ILE A 386 -9.78 7.73 16.66
N ARG A 387 -8.69 7.45 17.35
CA ARG A 387 -7.74 8.46 17.82
C ARG A 387 -6.50 8.45 16.93
N LEU A 388 -6.40 9.48 16.10
CA LEU A 388 -5.29 9.69 15.16
C LEU A 388 -4.04 10.24 15.87
N ASN A 389 -2.91 10.26 15.16
CA ASN A 389 -1.62 10.76 15.65
C ASN A 389 -1.19 10.15 17.01
N SER A 390 -1.50 8.86 17.21
CA SER A 390 -1.35 8.16 18.48
C SER A 390 -0.56 6.87 18.31
N THR A 391 0.75 6.96 18.53
CA THR A 391 1.67 5.83 18.34
C THR A 391 1.74 5.01 19.62
N VAL A 392 1.25 3.77 19.57
CA VAL A 392 1.39 2.83 20.68
C VAL A 392 2.86 2.46 20.85
N VAL A 393 3.34 2.54 22.09
CA VAL A 393 4.73 2.22 22.47
C VAL A 393 4.82 1.06 23.45
N ARG A 394 3.72 0.67 24.08
CA ARG A 394 3.67 -0.47 25.01
C ARG A 394 2.28 -1.06 25.11
N ALA A 395 2.20 -2.38 25.15
CA ALA A 395 0.99 -3.16 25.42
C ALA A 395 1.34 -4.26 26.43
N ARG A 396 0.66 -4.28 27.58
CA ARG A 396 0.89 -5.28 28.63
C ARG A 396 -0.40 -5.71 29.33
N HIS A 397 -0.36 -6.85 30.00
CA HIS A 397 -1.41 -7.24 30.92
C HIS A 397 -1.37 -6.43 32.23
N SER A 398 -2.53 -6.17 32.82
CA SER A 398 -2.65 -5.69 34.20
C SER A 398 -2.43 -6.85 35.18
N GLY A 399 -1.16 -7.26 35.37
CA GLY A 399 -0.77 -8.39 36.22
C GLY A 399 -0.29 -9.62 35.42
N ASP A 400 -0.45 -10.82 35.98
CA ASP A 400 -0.04 -12.08 35.32
C ASP A 400 -0.83 -12.30 34.01
N PRO A 401 -0.17 -12.45 32.84
CA PRO A 401 -0.85 -12.67 31.55
C PRO A 401 -1.88 -13.80 31.53
N LYS A 402 -1.72 -14.83 32.37
CA LYS A 402 -2.65 -15.97 32.44
C LYS A 402 -3.92 -15.67 33.23
N ARG A 403 -3.92 -14.65 34.09
CA ARG A 403 -5.00 -14.35 35.05
C ARG A 403 -5.54 -12.93 34.95
N ALA A 404 -4.81 -12.03 34.28
CA ALA A 404 -5.19 -10.65 34.13
C ALA A 404 -6.63 -10.55 33.60
N LYS A 405 -7.36 -9.52 34.04
CA LYS A 405 -8.72 -9.20 33.58
C LYS A 405 -8.74 -8.05 32.58
N GLU A 406 -7.63 -7.33 32.49
CA GLU A 406 -7.47 -6.13 31.68
C GLU A 406 -6.07 -6.07 31.08
N VAL A 407 -5.92 -5.22 30.09
CA VAL A 407 -4.66 -4.81 29.48
C VAL A 407 -4.49 -3.31 29.59
N GLU A 408 -3.25 -2.86 29.61
CA GLU A 408 -2.84 -1.47 29.53
C GLU A 408 -2.12 -1.22 28.21
N VAL A 409 -2.57 -0.19 27.48
CA VAL A 409 -1.95 0.26 26.24
C VAL A 409 -1.44 1.69 26.45
N THR A 410 -0.13 1.86 26.31
CA THR A 410 0.55 3.16 26.42
C THR A 410 0.89 3.67 25.02
N TYR A 411 0.59 4.93 24.75
CA TYR A 411 0.79 5.57 23.46
C TYR A 411 1.31 7.00 23.61
N VAL A 412 1.99 7.49 22.59
CA VAL A 412 2.47 8.87 22.50
C VAL A 412 1.57 9.65 21.56
N ARG A 413 1.08 10.80 22.03
CA ARG A 413 0.25 11.74 21.25
C ARG A 413 0.63 13.17 21.60
N GLY A 414 0.98 13.96 20.58
CA GLY A 414 1.45 15.34 20.77
C GLY A 414 2.73 15.43 21.63
N GLY A 415 3.62 14.44 21.52
CA GLY A 415 4.84 14.33 22.34
C GLY A 415 4.63 13.91 23.79
N LYS A 416 3.37 13.72 24.24
CA LYS A 416 3.03 13.30 25.60
C LYS A 416 2.65 11.83 25.65
N VAL A 417 2.95 11.19 26.79
CA VAL A 417 2.58 9.80 27.06
C VAL A 417 1.16 9.75 27.62
N HIS A 418 0.38 8.78 27.14
CA HIS A 418 -0.97 8.51 27.58
C HIS A 418 -1.16 7.01 27.77
N ARG A 419 -2.08 6.61 28.63
CA ARG A 419 -2.42 5.21 28.90
C ARG A 419 -3.93 5.02 28.94
N ALA A 420 -4.39 4.00 28.21
CA ALA A 420 -5.77 3.53 28.26
C ALA A 420 -5.81 2.07 28.74
N ARG A 421 -6.90 1.70 29.42
CA ARG A 421 -7.17 0.32 29.84
C ARG A 421 -8.24 -0.33 28.97
N GLY A 422 -8.09 -1.63 28.75
CA GLY A 422 -9.06 -2.41 27.96
C GLY A 422 -9.32 -3.78 28.58
N ARG A 423 -10.53 -4.34 28.39
CA ARG A 423 -10.78 -5.76 28.75
C ARG A 423 -9.99 -6.72 27.88
N SER A 424 -9.79 -6.36 26.61
CA SER A 424 -8.95 -7.08 25.65
C SER A 424 -8.34 -6.09 24.66
N SER A 425 -7.33 -6.52 23.91
CA SER A 425 -6.80 -5.72 22.81
C SER A 425 -6.48 -6.55 21.57
N VAL A 426 -6.77 -5.97 20.41
CA VAL A 426 -6.36 -6.50 19.11
C VAL A 426 -5.18 -5.66 18.61
N LEU A 427 -4.04 -6.31 18.41
CA LEU A 427 -2.85 -5.73 17.81
C LEU A 427 -2.95 -5.87 16.28
N ALA A 428 -3.51 -4.84 15.63
CA ALA A 428 -3.69 -4.75 14.17
C ALA A 428 -2.56 -3.98 13.47
N CYS A 429 -1.45 -3.73 14.17
CA CYS A 429 -0.22 -3.13 13.65
C CYS A 429 0.69 -4.18 13.00
N TRP A 430 1.77 -3.76 12.34
CA TRP A 430 2.73 -4.67 11.71
C TRP A 430 3.27 -5.73 12.70
N ASN A 431 3.35 -6.99 12.29
CA ASN A 431 3.76 -8.06 13.20
C ASN A 431 5.16 -7.82 13.77
N GLY A 432 6.08 -7.28 12.96
CA GLY A 432 7.46 -7.02 13.35
C GLY A 432 7.64 -6.02 14.49
N VAL A 433 6.66 -5.12 14.76
CA VAL A 433 6.76 -4.18 15.90
C VAL A 433 6.21 -4.76 17.21
N ILE A 434 5.33 -5.76 17.14
CA ILE A 434 4.66 -6.35 18.31
C ILE A 434 5.65 -6.86 19.38
N PRO A 435 6.78 -7.52 19.05
CA PRO A 435 7.77 -7.92 20.04
C PRO A 435 8.36 -6.78 20.88
N HIS A 436 8.36 -5.55 20.34
CA HIS A 436 8.79 -4.34 21.04
C HIS A 436 7.67 -3.72 21.88
N LEU A 437 6.42 -3.78 21.40
CA LEU A 437 5.24 -3.30 22.13
C LEU A 437 4.90 -4.18 23.33
N CYS A 438 4.99 -5.50 23.17
CA CYS A 438 4.55 -6.51 24.14
C CYS A 438 5.71 -7.45 24.51
N PRO A 439 6.72 -6.98 25.25
CA PRO A 439 7.94 -7.74 25.55
C PRO A 439 7.68 -9.00 26.39
N GLU A 440 6.56 -9.06 27.12
CA GLU A 440 6.09 -10.21 27.91
C GLU A 440 5.69 -11.44 27.07
N MET A 441 5.54 -11.29 25.75
CA MET A 441 5.25 -12.42 24.86
C MET A 441 6.36 -13.49 24.86
N PRO A 442 6.02 -14.79 24.70
CA PRO A 442 6.99 -15.87 24.60
C PRO A 442 7.99 -15.67 23.46
N ALA A 443 9.26 -16.06 23.69
CA ALA A 443 10.34 -15.88 22.71
C ALA A 443 10.04 -16.55 21.34
N LYS A 444 9.43 -17.75 21.34
CA LYS A 444 9.03 -18.46 20.11
C LYS A 444 8.07 -17.61 19.27
N GLN A 445 7.07 -17.02 19.91
CA GLN A 445 6.07 -16.18 19.26
C GLN A 445 6.70 -14.88 18.73
N LYS A 446 7.54 -14.21 19.54
CA LYS A 446 8.24 -13.00 19.12
C LYS A 446 9.13 -13.22 17.89
N LYS A 447 9.87 -14.33 17.85
CA LYS A 447 10.69 -14.72 16.70
C LYS A 447 9.84 -14.95 15.44
N ALA A 448 8.69 -15.59 15.59
CA ALA A 448 7.77 -15.85 14.49
C ALA A 448 7.11 -14.55 13.95
N LEU A 449 6.72 -13.64 14.83
CA LEU A 449 6.21 -12.31 14.46
C LEU A 449 7.23 -11.45 13.70
N ALA A 450 8.52 -11.59 14.03
CA ALA A 450 9.60 -10.87 13.37
C ALA A 450 10.11 -11.51 12.06
N TYR A 451 9.54 -12.65 11.64
CA TYR A 451 10.03 -13.43 10.51
C TYR A 451 9.79 -12.74 9.15
N GLY A 452 8.59 -12.21 8.95
CA GLY A 452 8.21 -11.49 7.73
C GLY A 452 8.87 -10.12 7.68
N VAL A 453 9.54 -9.80 6.58
CA VAL A 453 10.10 -8.45 6.34
C VAL A 453 9.14 -7.70 5.42
N LYS A 454 8.54 -6.62 5.92
CA LYS A 454 7.61 -5.79 5.14
C LYS A 454 8.20 -5.35 3.81
N VAL A 455 7.36 -5.33 2.80
CA VAL A 455 7.73 -5.13 1.40
C VAL A 455 7.63 -3.63 1.05
N PRO A 456 8.74 -2.96 0.70
CA PRO A 456 8.73 -1.51 0.42
C PRO A 456 8.15 -1.17 -0.95
N LEU A 457 7.36 -0.10 -1.05
CA LEU A 457 6.77 0.37 -2.31
C LEU A 457 6.53 1.88 -2.29
N VAL A 458 6.45 2.50 -3.46
CA VAL A 458 6.07 3.91 -3.62
C VAL A 458 4.98 4.06 -4.68
N ALA A 459 3.90 4.74 -4.31
CA ALA A 459 2.87 5.20 -5.23
C ALA A 459 2.93 6.73 -5.34
N THR A 460 3.39 7.22 -6.49
CA THR A 460 3.51 8.64 -6.78
C THR A 460 2.33 9.12 -7.61
N LYS A 461 1.73 10.24 -7.23
CA LYS A 461 0.65 10.92 -7.93
C LYS A 461 1.13 12.29 -8.40
N VAL A 462 0.99 12.57 -9.69
CA VAL A 462 1.38 13.84 -10.29
C VAL A 462 0.16 14.46 -10.93
N LEU A 463 -0.27 15.62 -10.43
CA LEU A 463 -1.31 16.42 -11.08
C LEU A 463 -0.69 17.19 -12.23
N VAL A 464 -1.16 16.92 -13.44
CA VAL A 464 -0.82 17.68 -14.65
C VAL A 464 -2.02 18.52 -15.09
N ARG A 465 -1.74 19.71 -15.59
CA ARG A 465 -2.78 20.67 -16.01
C ARG A 465 -3.61 20.21 -17.21
N ASP A 466 -3.02 19.38 -18.07
CA ASP A 466 -3.63 18.71 -19.21
C ASP A 466 -2.82 17.45 -19.57
N TRP A 467 -3.37 16.57 -20.40
CA TRP A 467 -2.71 15.32 -20.82
C TRP A 467 -2.56 15.22 -22.34
N LYS A 468 -2.43 16.36 -23.03
CA LYS A 468 -2.23 16.41 -24.50
C LYS A 468 -0.98 15.69 -24.97
N SER A 469 0.06 15.60 -24.15
CA SER A 469 1.29 14.88 -24.48
C SER A 469 1.03 13.39 -24.70
N PHE A 470 0.25 12.76 -23.82
CA PHE A 470 -0.19 11.37 -23.96
C PHE A 470 -1.00 11.16 -25.24
N TYR A 471 -1.95 12.05 -25.51
CA TYR A 471 -2.76 12.01 -26.74
C TYR A 471 -1.90 12.07 -28.01
N LYS A 472 -0.96 13.02 -28.10
CA LYS A 472 -0.06 13.16 -29.25
C LYS A 472 0.90 12.00 -29.43
N LEU A 473 1.32 11.37 -28.34
CA LEU A 473 2.23 10.23 -28.35
C LEU A 473 1.52 8.89 -28.58
N GLY A 474 0.19 8.86 -28.59
CA GLY A 474 -0.59 7.64 -28.78
C GLY A 474 -0.52 6.66 -27.60
N VAL A 475 -0.27 7.16 -26.39
CA VAL A 475 -0.10 6.33 -25.19
C VAL A 475 -1.03 6.74 -24.06
N SER A 476 -1.53 5.77 -23.30
CA SER A 476 -2.27 5.95 -22.04
C SER A 476 -1.50 5.42 -20.82
N GLY A 477 -0.51 4.56 -21.06
CA GLY A 477 0.40 4.05 -20.05
C GLY A 477 1.76 3.71 -20.65
N VAL A 478 2.84 3.93 -19.89
CA VAL A 478 4.22 3.70 -20.33
C VAL A 478 4.97 2.88 -19.30
N SER A 479 5.50 1.72 -19.70
CA SER A 479 6.48 0.95 -18.92
C SER A 479 7.88 1.55 -19.08
N CYS A 480 8.64 1.65 -18.00
CA CYS A 480 9.94 2.31 -17.96
C CYS A 480 10.99 1.38 -17.31
N PRO A 481 11.43 0.30 -17.99
CA PRO A 481 12.24 -0.76 -17.39
C PRO A 481 13.59 -0.30 -16.82
N GLY A 482 14.24 0.73 -17.37
CA GLY A 482 15.49 1.26 -16.81
C GLY A 482 15.33 2.52 -15.93
N SER A 483 14.16 3.15 -15.91
CA SER A 483 13.94 4.42 -15.19
C SER A 483 13.70 4.28 -13.67
N TYR A 484 13.64 5.43 -12.98
CA TYR A 484 13.46 5.52 -11.53
C TYR A 484 12.08 5.03 -11.06
N HIS A 485 11.00 5.49 -11.70
CA HIS A 485 9.68 4.87 -11.61
C HIS A 485 9.52 3.85 -12.75
N THR A 486 8.93 2.70 -12.47
CA THR A 486 8.78 1.59 -13.43
C THR A 486 7.65 1.82 -14.42
N ASN A 487 6.74 2.77 -14.15
CA ASN A 487 5.66 3.11 -15.06
C ASN A 487 5.15 4.54 -14.87
N ILE A 488 4.37 4.99 -15.87
CA ILE A 488 3.63 6.24 -15.89
C ILE A 488 2.27 5.95 -16.54
N ASN A 489 1.17 6.14 -15.82
CA ASN A 489 -0.17 5.83 -16.33
C ASN A 489 -1.12 7.01 -16.14
N LEU A 490 -1.97 7.27 -17.14
CA LEU A 490 -3.19 8.03 -16.92
C LEU A 490 -4.08 7.28 -15.92
N ALA A 491 -4.88 8.01 -15.13
CA ALA A 491 -5.83 7.37 -14.22
C ALA A 491 -6.83 6.50 -14.99
N ALA A 492 -7.26 5.38 -14.42
CA ALA A 492 -8.33 4.58 -15.01
C ALA A 492 -9.63 5.41 -15.07
N PRO A 493 -10.33 5.42 -16.21
CA PRO A 493 -11.57 6.19 -16.35
C PRO A 493 -12.69 5.50 -15.56
N TYR A 494 -13.16 6.21 -14.54
CA TYR A 494 -14.13 5.70 -13.58
C TYR A 494 -15.11 6.81 -13.16
N ASP A 495 -16.40 6.58 -13.34
CA ASP A 495 -17.47 7.54 -13.08
C ASP A 495 -18.45 6.95 -12.06
N ILE A 496 -18.45 7.46 -10.83
CA ILE A 496 -19.26 6.92 -9.72
C ILE A 496 -19.85 8.06 -8.89
N GLY A 497 -21.16 7.97 -8.61
CA GLY A 497 -21.88 9.03 -7.91
C GLY A 497 -21.76 10.37 -8.64
N ASP A 498 -21.21 11.37 -7.95
CA ASP A 498 -20.91 12.70 -8.50
C ASP A 498 -19.48 12.83 -9.06
N TYR A 499 -18.63 11.83 -8.88
CA TYR A 499 -17.28 11.85 -9.42
C TYR A 499 -17.28 11.55 -10.92
N ARG A 500 -16.59 12.39 -11.69
CA ARG A 500 -16.40 12.21 -13.14
C ARG A 500 -14.94 12.31 -13.50
N SER A 501 -14.41 11.24 -14.10
CA SER A 501 -13.02 11.18 -14.57
C SER A 501 -12.78 12.16 -15.74
N PRO A 502 -11.54 12.68 -15.90
CA PRO A 502 -11.18 13.48 -17.07
C PRO A 502 -11.35 12.66 -18.36
N ARG A 503 -11.86 13.30 -19.43
CA ARG A 503 -12.17 12.63 -20.72
C ARG A 503 -11.46 13.27 -21.91
N LYS A 504 -11.22 14.58 -21.88
CA LYS A 504 -10.61 15.33 -22.97
C LYS A 504 -9.15 15.66 -22.66
N PRO A 505 -8.25 15.63 -23.65
CA PRO A 505 -6.83 15.96 -23.46
C PRO A 505 -6.55 17.30 -22.77
N GLU A 506 -7.45 18.28 -22.88
CA GLU A 506 -7.35 19.61 -22.26
C GLU A 506 -7.65 19.64 -20.75
N GLU A 507 -8.24 18.58 -20.21
CA GLU A 507 -8.62 18.51 -18.79
C GLU A 507 -7.43 18.12 -17.90
N PRO A 508 -7.37 18.59 -16.64
CA PRO A 508 -6.34 18.13 -15.72
C PRO A 508 -6.44 16.63 -15.45
N MET A 509 -5.30 16.01 -15.17
CA MET A 509 -5.20 14.56 -14.97
C MET A 509 -4.23 14.24 -13.82
N ILE A 510 -4.52 13.17 -13.08
CA ILE A 510 -3.55 12.56 -12.17
C ILE A 510 -2.81 11.45 -12.90
N LEU A 511 -1.49 11.58 -13.00
CA LEU A 511 -0.62 10.49 -13.42
C LEU A 511 -0.29 9.60 -12.22
N SER A 512 -0.35 8.29 -12.41
CA SER A 512 0.10 7.29 -11.44
C SER A 512 1.44 6.71 -11.86
N MET A 513 2.43 6.81 -10.97
CA MET A 513 3.79 6.29 -11.18
C MET A 513 4.17 5.39 -10.00
N TRP A 514 4.69 4.21 -10.28
CA TRP A 514 5.13 3.25 -9.27
C TRP A 514 6.64 3.15 -9.21
N ARG A 515 7.17 3.01 -7.99
CA ARG A 515 8.60 2.69 -7.77
C ARG A 515 8.72 1.61 -6.72
N THR A 516 9.58 0.65 -7.02
CA THR A 516 10.03 -0.38 -6.10
C THR A 516 11.51 -0.15 -5.81
N PRO A 517 11.87 0.22 -4.58
CA PRO A 517 13.25 0.25 -4.16
C PRO A 517 13.66 -1.16 -3.75
N CYS A 518 14.47 -1.81 -4.57
CA CYS A 518 15.05 -3.13 -4.30
C CYS A 518 16.52 -3.15 -4.73
N SER A 519 17.23 -4.22 -4.40
CA SER A 519 18.66 -4.37 -4.69
C SER A 519 18.92 -5.73 -5.31
N PRO A 520 18.69 -5.89 -6.63
CA PRO A 520 18.80 -7.16 -7.32
C PRO A 520 20.10 -7.92 -7.02
N GLY A 521 20.01 -9.23 -6.89
CA GLY A 521 21.12 -10.13 -6.54
C GLY A 521 21.26 -10.48 -5.05
N LEU A 522 20.52 -9.82 -4.15
CA LEU A 522 20.39 -10.23 -2.75
C LEU A 522 19.16 -11.11 -2.53
N SER A 523 19.03 -11.75 -1.35
CA SER A 523 17.79 -12.44 -1.00
C SER A 523 16.60 -11.48 -0.89
N SER A 524 15.37 -11.96 -1.12
CA SER A 524 14.15 -11.13 -1.05
C SER A 524 14.09 -10.24 0.21
N ARG A 525 14.36 -10.82 1.39
CA ARG A 525 14.37 -10.09 2.66
C ARG A 525 15.45 -9.02 2.74
N GLU A 526 16.64 -9.27 2.19
CA GLU A 526 17.71 -8.28 2.17
C GLU A 526 17.39 -7.15 1.21
N GLN A 527 16.81 -7.43 0.04
CA GLN A 527 16.31 -6.42 -0.88
C GLN A 527 15.24 -5.54 -0.23
N HIS A 528 14.28 -6.12 0.49
CA HIS A 528 13.27 -5.35 1.23
C HIS A 528 13.90 -4.46 2.32
N ARG A 529 14.91 -4.94 3.05
CA ARG A 529 15.60 -4.11 4.06
C ARG A 529 16.36 -2.96 3.42
N ALA A 530 17.04 -3.20 2.30
CA ALA A 530 17.74 -2.18 1.52
C ALA A 530 16.75 -1.14 0.98
N GLY A 531 15.63 -1.60 0.41
CA GLY A 531 14.57 -0.73 -0.11
C GLY A 531 13.95 0.18 0.96
N ARG A 532 13.73 -0.36 2.16
CA ARG A 532 13.27 0.42 3.31
C ARG A 532 14.27 1.51 3.68
N HIS A 533 15.57 1.21 3.71
CA HIS A 533 16.61 2.19 4.02
C HIS A 533 16.67 3.30 2.96
N ASP A 534 16.56 2.94 1.68
CA ASP A 534 16.45 3.89 0.56
C ASP A 534 15.26 4.85 0.76
N LEU A 535 14.07 4.35 1.09
CA LEU A 535 12.90 5.22 1.25
C LEU A 535 12.96 6.18 2.43
N PHE A 536 13.60 5.78 3.54
CA PHE A 536 13.78 6.66 4.69
C PHE A 536 14.86 7.72 4.47
N SER A 537 15.87 7.42 3.65
CA SER A 537 16.97 8.35 3.35
C SER A 537 16.68 9.27 2.16
N THR A 538 15.77 8.88 1.27
CA THR A 538 15.42 9.68 0.09
C THR A 538 14.57 10.89 0.46
N THR A 539 15.02 12.08 0.06
CA THR A 539 14.32 13.35 0.27
C THR A 539 13.19 13.56 -0.74
N PHE A 540 12.24 14.44 -0.43
CA PHE A 540 11.17 14.77 -1.38
C PHE A 540 11.73 15.44 -2.63
N GLU A 541 12.74 16.28 -2.47
CA GLU A 541 13.45 16.99 -3.54
C GLU A 541 14.09 16.01 -4.53
N THR A 542 14.63 14.89 -4.04
CA THR A 542 15.12 13.80 -4.89
C THR A 542 13.97 13.19 -5.69
N PHE A 543 12.86 12.82 -5.05
CA PHE A 543 11.70 12.29 -5.77
C PHE A 543 11.17 13.26 -6.83
N GLU A 544 10.96 14.53 -6.47
CA GLU A 544 10.48 15.55 -7.39
C GLU A 544 11.39 15.68 -8.61
N ARG A 545 12.71 15.73 -8.39
CA ARG A 545 13.68 15.85 -9.48
C ARG A 545 13.58 14.66 -10.44
N GLU A 546 13.57 13.43 -9.90
CA GLU A 546 13.47 12.22 -10.72
C GLU A 546 12.13 12.12 -11.45
N ILE A 547 11.02 12.53 -10.82
CA ILE A 547 9.70 12.61 -11.45
C ILE A 547 9.70 13.59 -12.63
N ARG A 548 10.22 14.80 -12.41
CA ARG A 548 10.28 15.85 -13.44
C ARG A 548 11.18 15.44 -14.60
N ASP A 549 12.35 14.87 -14.30
CA ASP A 549 13.30 14.43 -15.32
C ASP A 549 12.72 13.28 -16.14
N GLN A 550 12.19 12.25 -15.47
CA GLN A 550 11.56 11.12 -16.15
C GLN A 550 10.37 11.56 -17.01
N LEU A 551 9.41 12.33 -16.47
CA LEU A 551 8.27 12.81 -17.26
C LEU A 551 8.71 13.68 -18.44
N GLY A 552 9.70 14.56 -18.25
CA GLY A 552 10.25 15.38 -19.33
C GLY A 552 10.90 14.54 -20.44
N ARG A 553 11.65 13.49 -20.09
CA ARG A 553 12.27 12.59 -21.07
C ARG A 553 11.26 11.74 -21.82
N VAL A 554 10.24 11.22 -21.12
CA VAL A 554 9.21 10.37 -21.74
C VAL A 554 8.23 11.17 -22.62
N LEU A 555 7.85 12.39 -22.20
CA LEU A 555 6.68 13.07 -22.76
C LEU A 555 7.00 14.33 -23.60
N SER A 556 8.26 14.77 -23.67
CA SER A 556 8.64 16.03 -24.33
C SER A 556 8.35 16.06 -25.84
N ASP A 557 8.45 14.93 -26.55
CA ASP A 557 8.06 14.83 -27.96
C ASP A 557 6.54 15.07 -28.16
N GLY A 558 5.74 14.84 -27.12
CA GLY A 558 4.32 15.23 -27.06
C GLY A 558 4.11 16.71 -26.70
N GLY A 559 5.18 17.46 -26.45
CA GLY A 559 5.18 18.86 -26.03
C GLY A 559 5.06 19.07 -24.52
N PHE A 560 5.26 18.04 -23.69
CA PHE A 560 5.26 18.16 -22.24
C PHE A 560 6.48 18.95 -21.76
N ASP A 561 6.26 19.88 -20.83
CA ASP A 561 7.30 20.62 -20.13
C ASP A 561 7.07 20.43 -18.62
N PRO A 562 7.97 19.75 -17.88
CA PRO A 562 7.77 19.47 -16.46
C PRO A 562 7.69 20.75 -15.61
N ALA A 563 8.36 21.83 -16.01
CA ALA A 563 8.29 23.10 -15.30
C ALA A 563 6.93 23.75 -15.50
N ARG A 564 6.36 23.64 -16.70
CA ARG A 564 5.06 24.22 -17.04
C ARG A 564 3.90 23.37 -16.57
N ASP A 565 3.93 22.07 -16.77
CA ASP A 565 2.71 21.26 -16.80
C ASP A 565 2.38 20.54 -15.49
N ILE A 566 3.35 20.44 -14.57
CA ILE A 566 3.17 19.82 -13.24
C ILE A 566 2.66 20.85 -12.23
N GLU A 567 1.51 20.57 -11.61
CA GLU A 567 0.86 21.44 -10.63
C GLU A 567 1.06 20.97 -9.18
N ALA A 568 1.07 19.65 -8.97
CA ALA A 568 1.24 19.06 -7.64
C ALA A 568 1.86 17.66 -7.74
N ILE A 569 2.60 17.29 -6.70
CA ILE A 569 3.19 15.96 -6.54
C ILE A 569 2.86 15.45 -5.13
N THR A 570 2.39 14.22 -5.07
CA THR A 570 2.20 13.46 -3.83
C THR A 570 2.98 12.15 -3.94
N VAL A 571 3.93 11.94 -3.03
CA VAL A 571 4.71 10.70 -2.95
C VAL A 571 4.21 9.91 -1.76
N ASN A 572 3.40 8.88 -2.01
CA ASN A 572 3.01 7.93 -0.97
C ASN A 572 4.11 6.88 -0.85
N ARG A 573 5.01 7.07 0.12
CA ARG A 573 6.09 6.12 0.39
C ARG A 573 5.66 5.13 1.47
N TRP A 574 5.90 3.85 1.20
CA TRP A 574 5.57 2.76 2.08
C TRP A 574 6.81 1.91 2.35
N PRO A 575 7.72 2.33 3.25
CA PRO A 575 8.88 1.52 3.66
C PRO A 575 8.49 0.19 4.31
N HIS A 576 7.23 0.09 4.74
CA HIS A 576 6.60 -1.09 5.30
C HIS A 576 5.25 -1.37 4.63
N GLY A 577 5.24 -1.49 3.29
CA GLY A 577 4.03 -1.66 2.47
C GLY A 577 3.36 -3.03 2.63
N TYR A 578 3.56 -3.92 1.67
CA TYR A 578 2.86 -5.21 1.63
C TYR A 578 3.26 -6.14 2.79
N ALA A 579 2.35 -7.06 3.13
CA ALA A 579 2.70 -8.22 3.92
C ALA A 579 3.71 -9.08 3.15
N TYR A 580 4.60 -9.75 3.88
CA TYR A 580 5.56 -10.67 3.27
C TYR A 580 4.85 -11.98 2.93
N GLU A 581 4.73 -12.30 1.64
CA GLU A 581 4.38 -13.65 1.17
C GLU A 581 5.65 -14.53 1.17
N TYR A 582 5.49 -15.81 1.49
CA TYR A 582 6.61 -16.76 1.45
C TYR A 582 7.13 -16.93 0.02
N ASN A 583 8.44 -16.98 -0.12
CA ASN A 583 9.12 -17.05 -1.42
C ASN A 583 9.96 -18.33 -1.48
N SER A 584 9.58 -19.27 -2.34
CA SER A 584 10.21 -20.60 -2.45
C SER A 584 11.68 -20.61 -2.86
N LEU A 585 12.24 -19.49 -3.33
CA LEU A 585 13.68 -19.35 -3.56
C LEU A 585 14.49 -19.34 -2.24
N TRP A 586 13.89 -18.90 -1.13
CA TRP A 586 14.58 -18.72 0.16
C TRP A 586 13.84 -19.28 1.37
N ASP A 587 12.53 -19.50 1.25
CA ASP A 587 11.70 -19.97 2.33
C ASP A 587 11.46 -21.47 2.24
N PRO A 588 11.59 -22.20 3.36
CA PRO A 588 11.24 -23.61 3.38
C PRO A 588 9.74 -23.77 3.15
N LEU A 589 9.37 -24.84 2.47
CA LEU A 589 7.98 -25.29 2.41
C LEU A 589 7.62 -25.90 3.76
N LEU A 590 6.84 -25.16 4.55
CA LEU A 590 6.43 -25.55 5.89
C LEU A 590 4.96 -26.01 5.91
N PRO A 591 4.62 -27.05 6.69
CA PRO A 591 3.24 -27.31 7.10
C PRO A 591 2.62 -26.05 7.72
N GLU A 592 1.30 -25.88 7.59
CA GLU A 592 0.60 -24.66 8.02
C GLU A 592 0.86 -24.33 9.49
N GLU A 593 0.79 -25.32 10.38
CA GLU A 593 1.02 -25.19 11.81
C GLU A 593 2.43 -24.72 12.19
N GLU A 594 3.41 -24.93 11.30
CA GLU A 594 4.80 -24.52 11.48
C GLU A 594 5.10 -23.16 10.84
N GLN A 595 4.17 -22.60 10.05
CA GLN A 595 4.37 -21.32 9.39
C GLN A 595 4.55 -20.19 10.42
N PRO A 596 5.55 -19.31 10.24
CA PRO A 596 5.80 -18.21 11.17
C PRO A 596 4.60 -17.29 11.40
N CYS A 597 3.77 -17.00 10.39
CA CYS A 597 2.55 -16.22 10.59
C CYS A 597 1.55 -16.93 11.52
N VAL A 598 1.43 -18.26 11.45
CA VAL A 598 0.52 -19.08 12.27
C VAL A 598 1.01 -19.19 13.72
N ILE A 599 2.32 -19.39 13.91
CA ILE A 599 2.95 -19.37 15.24
C ILE A 599 2.86 -17.98 15.86
N GLY A 600 3.16 -16.95 15.05
CA GLY A 600 3.19 -15.56 15.49
C GLY A 600 1.82 -15.06 15.92
N ARG A 601 0.76 -15.38 15.16
CA ARG A 601 -0.60 -14.85 15.36
C ARG A 601 -1.40 -15.49 16.50
N GLN A 602 -0.82 -16.46 17.21
CA GLN A 602 -1.48 -17.10 18.35
C GLN A 602 -1.89 -16.05 19.41
N PRO A 603 -3.03 -16.22 20.08
CA PRO A 603 -3.43 -15.24 21.07
C PRO A 603 -2.54 -15.35 22.32
N PHE A 604 -2.21 -14.20 22.93
CA PHE A 604 -1.39 -14.12 24.13
C PHE A 604 -2.17 -13.45 25.26
N GLY A 605 -2.70 -14.26 26.18
CA GLY A 605 -3.58 -13.77 27.24
C GLY A 605 -4.78 -13.00 26.66
N ARG A 606 -4.87 -11.69 26.89
CA ARG A 606 -5.92 -10.79 26.40
C ARG A 606 -5.58 -10.06 25.10
N PHE A 607 -4.45 -10.37 24.50
CA PHE A 607 -4.05 -9.88 23.19
C PHE A 607 -4.34 -10.92 22.10
N SER A 608 -4.90 -10.45 20.97
CA SER A 608 -4.93 -11.16 19.69
C SER A 608 -4.30 -10.31 18.59
N ILE A 609 -3.82 -10.94 17.53
CA ILE A 609 -3.02 -10.29 16.48
C ILE A 609 -3.80 -10.35 15.17
N ALA A 610 -3.94 -9.24 14.43
CA ALA A 610 -4.92 -9.15 13.35
C ALA A 610 -4.43 -8.55 12.02
N ASN A 611 -3.21 -8.03 11.93
CA ASN A 611 -2.72 -7.44 10.69
C ASN A 611 -2.72 -8.46 9.54
N SER A 612 -2.73 -8.03 8.27
CA SER A 612 -2.57 -8.90 7.11
C SER A 612 -1.25 -9.70 7.16
N ASP A 613 -0.25 -9.20 7.88
CA ASP A 613 0.97 -9.96 8.22
C ASP A 613 0.68 -11.29 8.96
N ALA A 614 -0.42 -11.38 9.72
CA ALA A 614 -0.87 -12.62 10.37
C ALA A 614 -1.44 -13.64 9.37
N GLY A 615 -1.77 -13.21 8.16
CA GLY A 615 -2.13 -14.08 7.03
C GLY A 615 -0.98 -14.33 6.06
N ALA A 616 0.17 -13.64 6.23
CA ALA A 616 1.26 -13.61 5.26
C ALA A 616 0.77 -13.32 3.82
N TYR A 617 -0.22 -12.43 3.68
CA TYR A 617 -0.89 -12.12 2.42
C TYR A 617 -1.38 -10.68 2.43
N ALA A 618 -1.13 -9.90 1.38
CA ALA A 618 -1.19 -8.43 1.42
C ALA A 618 -2.53 -7.79 1.02
N TYR A 619 -3.60 -8.58 0.92
CA TYR A 619 -4.88 -8.16 0.34
C TYR A 619 -5.92 -7.81 1.40
N ILE A 620 -6.96 -7.07 0.98
CA ILE A 620 -8.03 -6.57 1.85
C ILE A 620 -8.76 -7.71 2.57
N ASP A 621 -9.06 -8.80 1.87
CA ASP A 621 -9.67 -10.01 2.43
C ASP A 621 -8.83 -10.59 3.56
N SER A 622 -7.52 -10.73 3.39
CA SER A 622 -6.63 -11.21 4.46
C SER A 622 -6.70 -10.33 5.70
N ALA A 623 -6.71 -9.00 5.52
CA ALA A 623 -6.83 -8.06 6.62
C ALA A 623 -8.17 -8.22 7.35
N ILE A 624 -9.26 -8.44 6.62
CA ILE A 624 -10.60 -8.66 7.18
C ILE A 624 -10.68 -10.01 7.92
N ASP A 625 -10.17 -11.08 7.32
CA ASP A 625 -10.21 -12.42 7.90
C ASP A 625 -9.39 -12.51 9.18
N MET A 626 -8.20 -11.90 9.19
CA MET A 626 -7.35 -11.86 10.38
C MET A 626 -7.98 -11.01 11.49
N ALA A 627 -8.71 -9.95 11.14
CA ALA A 627 -9.50 -9.18 12.10
C ALA A 627 -10.65 -10.00 12.70
N HIS A 628 -11.45 -10.67 11.86
CA HIS A 628 -12.55 -11.52 12.31
C HIS A 628 -12.06 -12.65 13.24
N ARG A 629 -10.96 -13.33 12.85
CA ARG A 629 -10.33 -14.35 13.70
C ARG A 629 -9.93 -13.77 15.06
N ALA A 630 -9.18 -12.67 15.06
CA ALA A 630 -8.69 -12.05 16.29
C ALA A 630 -9.82 -11.60 17.22
N VAL A 631 -10.91 -11.07 16.67
CA VAL A 631 -12.11 -10.70 17.43
C VAL A 631 -12.75 -11.92 18.09
N ASN A 632 -12.91 -13.02 17.37
CA ASN A 632 -13.45 -14.27 17.91
C ASN A 632 -12.57 -14.85 19.03
N GLU A 633 -11.25 -14.69 18.95
CA GLU A 633 -10.32 -15.13 20.00
C GLU A 633 -10.45 -14.29 21.28
N VAL A 634 -10.59 -12.97 21.17
CA VAL A 634 -10.77 -12.11 22.36
C VAL A 634 -12.16 -12.26 22.98
N LEU A 635 -13.20 -12.48 22.17
CA LEU A 635 -14.57 -12.67 22.66
C LEU A 635 -14.73 -13.97 23.44
N LYS A 636 -13.99 -15.03 23.09
CA LYS A 636 -13.95 -16.28 23.87
C LYS A 636 -13.34 -16.12 25.27
N LYS A 637 -12.73 -14.97 25.58
CA LYS A 637 -12.00 -14.69 26.83
C LYS A 637 -12.64 -13.58 27.68
N THR A 638 -13.63 -12.89 27.14
CA THR A 638 -14.59 -12.04 27.87
C THR A 638 -15.72 -12.88 28.39
#